data_AF-A0A934K5F7-F1
#
_entry.id   AF-A0A934K5F7-F1
#
_cell.length_a   1.000
_cell.length_b   1.000
_cell.length_c   1.000
_cell.angle_alpha   90.00
_cell.angle_beta   90.00
_cell.angle_gamma   90.00
#
_symmetry.space_group_name_H-M   'P 1'
#
loop_
_entity.id
_entity.type
_entity.pdbx_description
1 polymer ?
#
loop_
_entity_poly.entity_id
_entity_poly.type
_entity_poly.pdbx_seq_one_letter_code
_entity_poly.pdbx_strand_id
1 'polypeptide(L)'
;MSGSSSPTLTSDRAPADPLLEAARSASPERRAVVERARQHWISRLIDLSRRNRLLYFEPLRVRTVELDAGQVGRALPLLSGQAVPAGRIFGRQELVGREEERELFSDLDELGVADLGVARRLREIQKRGDEDFEERGLETVHLAYGMATWKPGDEGRPPEAAVLLVPVAVVGTANRLSLHPRGDIEVNLALTHVLEEQFGCRGLGDRLEQLLAESDELEAGERAERIFEAVRTAARTVPAFGLRPRAVIANFAFQKLAMVEDLERWRDHMPGHEMVAAIAGDPAARAELSRERLALDPRQLDRRTPDQEFLVMDADSSQLQAIAATVQRQSGVIVGPPGTGKSQTIANLVAELVAGGQRVLFVAEKRAALDVVKHRLEERRLGGLVLDIHGALSRKEIMRQFAAALEDVSQAVAPSVSDLHRAFAARRERLNQYEERLHRPRPPSGWPAHRLFGSLLALRQAGAASQVRWRGAELDPLTPEAVARAEDLLQRAAAEPALFLRSSESPWTNAALADADSVREAVELVDALQRRLWPELLARTAHCAAGLGLRRPETLAGYEELLGALDEANRLAALYGDEFLGLDLQALAADLRPARGMLSWAWASLTGARFRETRRRLRGLRRGWASSARMAAELEAAARLAATWAALGKG
;
A
#
# COMPACT_ATOMS: atom_id res chain seq x y z
N MET A 1 70.37 38.57 1.70
CA MET A 1 69.50 38.17 0.58
C MET A 1 68.62 37.02 1.04
N SER A 2 67.36 37.30 1.38
CA SER A 2 66.27 36.31 1.48
C SER A 2 64.99 37.10 1.70
N GLY A 3 64.28 37.36 0.61
CA GLY A 3 63.11 38.23 0.56
C GLY A 3 61.91 37.64 1.29
N SER A 4 61.20 38.51 1.98
CA SER A 4 59.84 38.27 2.49
C SER A 4 58.86 38.30 1.31
N SER A 5 58.25 37.16 0.99
CA SER A 5 57.11 37.11 0.07
C SER A 5 55.83 36.97 0.88
N SER A 6 55.15 38.08 1.08
CA SER A 6 53.74 38.13 1.47
C SER A 6 52.90 37.48 0.36
N PRO A 7 51.93 36.60 0.65
CA PRO A 7 51.03 36.09 -0.37
C PRO A 7 50.05 37.22 -0.75
N THR A 8 50.20 37.72 -1.96
CA THR A 8 49.23 38.57 -2.63
C THR A 8 47.93 37.78 -2.75
N LEU A 9 46.86 38.23 -2.07
CA LEU A 9 45.50 37.80 -2.33
C LEU A 9 45.13 38.24 -3.75
N THR A 10 45.41 37.38 -4.73
CA THR A 10 44.76 37.44 -6.03
C THR A 10 43.27 37.34 -5.80
N SER A 11 42.52 38.29 -6.35
CA SER A 11 41.06 38.28 -6.38
C SER A 11 40.59 37.02 -7.10
N ASP A 12 40.28 35.97 -6.32
CA ASP A 12 39.56 34.82 -6.81
C ASP A 12 38.23 35.32 -7.36
N ARG A 13 38.05 35.16 -8.68
CA ARG A 13 36.73 35.20 -9.29
C ARG A 13 35.86 34.22 -8.49
N ALA A 14 34.72 34.70 -7.98
CA ALA A 14 33.75 33.83 -7.35
C ALA A 14 33.53 32.59 -8.23
N PRO A 15 33.53 31.37 -7.67
CA PRO A 15 33.25 30.17 -8.44
C PRO A 15 31.91 30.36 -9.18
N ALA A 16 31.89 30.02 -10.47
CA ALA A 16 30.67 30.13 -11.27
C ALA A 16 29.55 29.32 -10.61
N ASP A 17 28.35 29.91 -10.54
CA ASP A 17 27.19 29.25 -9.93
C ASP A 17 26.81 28.02 -10.78
N PRO A 18 26.99 26.80 -10.27
CA PRO A 18 26.75 25.57 -11.05
C PRO A 18 25.28 25.41 -11.45
N LEU A 19 24.33 25.97 -10.68
CA LEU A 19 22.91 25.95 -11.05
C LEU A 19 22.66 26.86 -12.25
N LEU A 20 23.29 28.03 -12.29
CA LEU A 20 23.16 28.96 -13.40
C LEU A 20 23.81 28.41 -14.67
N GLU A 21 24.94 27.71 -14.55
CA GLU A 21 25.55 27.00 -15.68
C GLU A 21 24.65 25.87 -16.19
N ALA A 22 24.07 25.07 -15.30
CA ALA A 22 23.10 24.03 -15.66
C ALA A 22 21.89 24.64 -16.38
N ALA A 23 21.35 25.76 -15.88
CA ALA A 23 20.25 26.47 -16.52
C ALA A 23 20.60 27.02 -17.91
N ARG A 24 21.84 27.51 -18.09
CA ARG A 24 22.39 27.94 -19.39
C ARG A 24 22.62 26.79 -20.36
N SER A 25 22.77 25.57 -19.87
CA SER A 25 22.86 24.35 -20.70
C SER A 25 21.50 23.69 -20.97
N ALA A 26 20.44 24.08 -20.23
CA ALA A 26 19.11 23.51 -20.37
C ALA A 26 18.52 23.71 -21.79
N SER A 27 17.76 22.70 -22.26
CA SER A 27 17.12 22.76 -23.57
C SER A 27 16.11 23.92 -23.66
N PRO A 28 15.86 24.47 -24.87
CA PRO A 28 14.85 25.50 -25.06
C PRO A 28 13.45 25.07 -24.60
N GLU A 29 13.12 23.79 -24.79
CA GLU A 29 11.85 23.20 -24.35
C GLU A 29 11.70 23.22 -22.83
N ARG A 30 12.75 22.80 -22.10
CA ARG A 30 12.77 22.80 -20.63
C ARG A 30 12.59 24.22 -20.10
N ARG A 31 13.32 25.20 -20.65
CA ARG A 31 13.18 26.61 -20.26
C ARG A 31 11.76 27.13 -20.47
N ALA A 32 11.15 26.84 -21.62
CA ALA A 32 9.80 27.28 -21.92
C ALA A 32 8.75 26.63 -20.99
N VAL A 33 8.90 25.35 -20.63
CA VAL A 33 8.01 24.67 -19.68
C VAL A 33 8.16 25.27 -18.27
N VAL A 34 9.39 25.46 -17.80
CA VAL A 34 9.68 26.06 -16.50
C VAL A 34 9.14 27.48 -16.39
N GLU A 35 9.34 28.31 -17.42
CA GLU A 35 8.84 29.69 -17.42
C GLU A 35 7.31 29.73 -17.39
N ARG A 36 6.62 28.91 -18.20
CA ARG A 36 5.15 28.82 -18.14
C ARG A 36 4.64 28.37 -16.76
N ALA A 37 5.32 27.39 -16.14
CA ALA A 37 4.95 26.92 -14.82
C ALA A 37 5.18 28.00 -13.75
N ARG A 38 6.30 28.73 -13.81
CA ARG A 38 6.63 29.86 -12.93
C ARG A 38 5.56 30.94 -12.99
N GLN A 39 5.18 31.39 -14.20
CA GLN A 39 4.10 32.36 -14.40
C GLN A 39 2.78 31.86 -13.82
N HIS A 40 2.46 30.57 -14.00
CA HIS A 40 1.28 29.96 -13.39
C HIS A 40 1.34 29.90 -11.85
N TRP A 41 2.50 29.62 -11.26
CA TRP A 41 2.66 29.64 -9.80
C TRP A 41 2.50 31.05 -9.24
N ILE A 42 3.09 32.05 -9.90
CA ILE A 42 2.94 33.46 -9.53
C ILE A 42 1.48 33.90 -9.59
N SER A 43 0.75 33.59 -10.67
CA SER A 43 -0.66 33.98 -10.79
C SER A 43 -1.54 33.32 -9.71
N ARG A 44 -1.22 32.10 -9.27
CA ARG A 44 -1.92 31.45 -8.13
C ARG A 44 -1.55 32.03 -6.76
N LEU A 45 -0.38 32.64 -6.65
CA LEU A 45 0.07 33.31 -5.44
C LEU A 45 -0.51 34.72 -5.32
N ILE A 46 -0.84 35.40 -6.41
CA ILE A 46 -1.42 36.74 -6.35
C ILE A 46 -2.92 36.66 -5.97
N ASP A 47 -3.26 37.09 -4.76
CA ASP A 47 -4.65 37.18 -4.30
C ASP A 47 -5.29 38.46 -4.85
N LEU A 48 -6.30 38.32 -5.71
CA LEU A 48 -7.02 39.45 -6.31
C LEU A 48 -8.26 39.85 -5.52
N SER A 49 -8.52 39.19 -4.39
CA SER A 49 -9.66 39.52 -3.55
C SER A 49 -9.48 40.87 -2.83
N ARG A 50 -10.59 41.41 -2.33
CA ARG A 50 -10.61 42.63 -1.51
C ARG A 50 -9.84 42.54 -0.19
N ARG A 51 -9.35 41.34 0.17
CA ARG A 51 -8.47 41.12 1.34
C ARG A 51 -7.03 41.53 1.06
N ASN A 52 -6.63 41.62 -0.20
CA ASN A 52 -5.28 42.03 -0.56
C ASN A 52 -5.09 43.54 -0.35
N ARG A 53 -4.33 43.88 0.70
CA ARG A 53 -4.02 45.28 1.08
C ARG A 53 -3.14 46.01 0.07
N LEU A 54 -2.45 45.30 -0.83
CA LEU A 54 -1.69 45.90 -1.92
C LEU A 54 -2.60 46.44 -3.04
N LEU A 55 -3.80 45.88 -3.21
CA LEU A 55 -4.77 46.31 -4.23
C LEU A 55 -5.88 47.17 -3.65
N TYR A 56 -6.32 46.85 -2.43
CA TYR A 56 -7.43 47.49 -1.75
C TYR A 56 -6.95 48.07 -0.42
N PHE A 57 -5.98 48.99 -0.50
CA PHE A 57 -5.50 49.72 0.65
C PHE A 57 -6.67 50.36 1.41
N GLU A 58 -6.57 50.35 2.73
CA GLU A 58 -7.56 50.96 3.60
C GLU A 58 -6.83 51.70 4.71
N PRO A 59 -6.98 53.03 4.80
CA PRO A 59 -6.32 53.78 5.84
C PRO A 59 -6.89 53.36 7.20
N LEU A 60 -5.98 52.96 8.09
CA LEU A 60 -6.30 52.65 9.47
C LEU A 60 -6.03 53.87 10.34
N ARG A 61 -6.98 54.18 11.22
CA ARG A 61 -6.95 55.31 12.15
C ARG A 61 -5.60 55.48 12.87
N VAL A 62 -5.06 54.41 13.46
CA VAL A 62 -3.82 54.45 14.26
C VAL A 62 -2.59 53.96 13.46
N ARG A 63 -2.79 53.14 12.43
CA ARG A 63 -1.71 52.43 11.71
C ARG A 63 -1.51 52.92 10.28
N THR A 64 -1.80 54.19 10.05
CA THR A 64 -1.55 54.85 8.78
C THR A 64 -1.11 56.28 9.03
N VAL A 65 -0.03 56.66 8.37
CA VAL A 65 0.47 58.03 8.32
C VAL A 65 0.45 58.46 6.86
N GLU A 66 -0.40 59.42 6.53
CA GLU A 66 -0.49 60.01 5.20
C GLU A 66 0.38 61.26 5.12
N LEU A 67 1.05 61.44 3.98
CA LEU A 67 1.96 62.55 3.75
C LEU A 67 1.30 63.58 2.81
N ASP A 68 1.36 64.86 3.16
CA ASP A 68 1.00 65.94 2.24
C ASP A 68 2.07 66.16 1.16
N ALA A 69 1.77 66.96 0.13
CA ALA A 69 2.67 67.19 -1.00
C ALA A 69 4.07 67.72 -0.59
N GLY A 70 4.15 68.58 0.43
CA GLY A 70 5.42 69.08 0.94
C GLY A 70 6.18 68.02 1.74
N GLN A 71 5.48 67.18 2.48
CA GLN A 71 6.03 66.04 3.22
C GLN A 71 6.53 64.94 2.28
N VAL A 72 5.82 64.67 1.17
CA VAL A 72 6.27 63.74 0.12
C VAL A 72 7.64 64.16 -0.39
N GLY A 73 7.81 65.44 -0.77
CA GLY A 73 9.10 65.95 -1.25
C GLY A 73 10.25 65.72 -0.27
N ARG A 74 9.99 65.82 1.05
CA ARG A 74 10.98 65.56 2.10
C ARG A 74 11.22 64.08 2.37
N ALA A 75 10.27 63.21 1.99
CA ALA A 75 10.36 61.75 2.13
C ALA A 75 10.97 61.06 0.90
N LEU A 76 11.02 61.73 -0.27
CA LEU A 76 11.62 61.19 -1.51
C LEU A 76 13.03 60.58 -1.34
N PRO A 77 13.94 61.10 -0.48
CA PRO A 77 15.25 60.45 -0.28
C PRO A 77 15.17 58.99 0.19
N LEU A 78 14.04 58.57 0.81
CA LEU A 78 13.81 57.17 1.18
C LEU A 78 13.74 56.26 -0.05
N LEU A 79 13.20 56.75 -1.18
CA LEU A 79 13.16 56.01 -2.45
C LEU A 79 14.56 55.78 -3.04
N SER A 80 15.56 56.56 -2.61
CA SER A 80 16.98 56.43 -2.99
C SER A 80 17.82 55.74 -1.91
N GLY A 81 17.20 55.03 -0.98
CA GLY A 81 17.93 54.30 0.07
C GLY A 81 18.53 55.17 1.18
N GLN A 82 18.15 56.45 1.28
CA GLN A 82 18.67 57.36 2.31
C GLN A 82 17.75 57.42 3.54
N ALA A 83 18.31 57.30 4.74
CA ALA A 83 17.54 57.47 5.98
C ALA A 83 17.14 58.93 6.21
N VAL A 84 15.89 59.17 6.62
CA VAL A 84 15.33 60.51 6.81
C VAL A 84 14.81 60.67 8.24
N PRO A 85 15.29 61.67 9.02
CA PRO A 85 14.70 62.00 10.31
C PRO A 85 13.23 62.37 10.16
N ALA A 86 12.34 61.75 10.95
CA ALA A 86 10.90 62.01 10.87
C ALA A 86 10.56 63.49 11.14
N GLY A 87 11.40 64.18 11.93
CA GLY A 87 11.26 65.62 12.20
C GLY A 87 11.51 66.51 10.99
N ARG A 88 12.26 66.04 9.99
CA ARG A 88 12.37 66.75 8.70
C ARG A 88 11.08 66.63 7.89
N ILE A 89 10.41 65.47 7.95
CA ILE A 89 9.18 65.22 7.20
C ILE A 89 8.02 66.00 7.84
N PHE A 90 7.65 65.70 9.08
CA PHE A 90 6.41 66.19 9.72
C PHE A 90 6.57 67.47 10.55
N GLY A 91 7.80 67.90 10.86
CA GLY A 91 8.04 68.98 11.81
C GLY A 91 7.75 68.59 13.27
N ARG A 92 8.15 69.43 14.23
CA ARG A 92 8.13 69.07 15.67
C ARG A 92 6.72 68.99 16.26
N GLN A 93 5.81 69.88 15.86
CA GLN A 93 4.45 69.95 16.41
C GLN A 93 3.60 68.73 16.00
N GLU A 94 3.66 68.31 14.73
CA GLU A 94 2.90 67.14 14.26
C GLU A 94 3.44 65.81 14.80
N LEU A 95 4.76 65.71 15.02
CA LEU A 95 5.37 64.52 15.59
C LEU A 95 4.89 64.22 17.00
N VAL A 96 4.93 65.23 17.88
CA VAL A 96 4.65 65.07 19.31
C VAL A 96 3.13 65.14 19.59
N GLY A 97 2.36 65.77 18.71
CA GLY A 97 0.95 66.10 18.97
C GLY A 97 0.83 67.31 19.91
N ARG A 98 -0.40 67.66 20.30
CA ARG A 98 -0.63 68.70 21.32
C ARG A 98 -0.13 68.18 22.68
N GLU A 99 0.83 68.86 23.28
CA GLU A 99 1.56 68.45 24.49
C GLU A 99 0.74 68.46 25.81
N GLU A 100 -0.58 68.69 25.78
CA GLU A 100 -1.35 69.01 27.00
C GLU A 100 -1.95 67.84 27.79
N GLU A 101 -1.86 66.57 27.36
CA GLU A 101 -2.38 65.44 28.17
C GLU A 101 -1.33 64.36 28.37
N ARG A 102 -0.31 64.67 29.18
CA ARG A 102 0.82 63.77 29.46
C ARG A 102 0.69 62.87 30.69
N GLU A 103 -0.39 62.92 31.49
CA GLU A 103 -0.45 62.13 32.74
C GLU A 103 -1.77 61.43 33.10
N LEU A 104 -2.84 61.53 32.33
CA LEU A 104 -4.06 60.78 32.60
C LEU A 104 -4.41 59.89 31.39
N PHE A 105 -5.12 58.80 31.63
CA PHE A 105 -5.78 57.93 30.65
C PHE A 105 -4.95 56.73 30.15
N SER A 106 -5.05 55.64 30.93
CA SER A 106 -4.57 54.28 30.61
C SER A 106 -5.47 53.51 29.64
N ASP A 107 -6.64 54.04 29.29
CA ASP A 107 -7.67 53.27 28.60
C ASP A 107 -7.97 53.88 27.22
N LEU A 108 -7.77 53.06 26.19
CA LEU A 108 -7.71 53.41 24.77
C LEU A 108 -9.06 53.80 24.12
N ASP A 109 -10.15 53.90 24.89
CA ASP A 109 -11.49 53.91 24.31
C ASP A 109 -12.15 55.31 24.18
N GLU A 110 -11.61 56.38 24.78
CA GLU A 110 -12.29 57.70 24.81
C GLU A 110 -11.59 58.87 24.08
N LEU A 111 -10.35 58.72 23.58
CA LEU A 111 -9.69 59.79 22.80
C LEU A 111 -9.89 59.63 21.30
N GLY A 112 -10.41 60.67 20.65
CA GLY A 112 -10.48 60.77 19.20
C GLY A 112 -9.09 60.62 18.57
N VAL A 113 -8.97 59.75 17.58
CA VAL A 113 -7.71 59.42 16.87
C VAL A 113 -6.99 60.64 16.29
N ALA A 114 -7.70 61.75 16.09
CA ALA A 114 -7.14 63.01 15.61
C ALA A 114 -6.06 63.61 16.55
N ASP A 115 -6.07 63.26 17.85
CA ASP A 115 -5.11 63.77 18.84
C ASP A 115 -3.85 62.89 18.99
N LEU A 116 -3.75 61.75 18.28
CA LEU A 116 -2.53 60.94 18.26
C LEU A 116 -1.45 61.56 17.35
N GLY A 117 -0.40 62.11 17.96
CA GLY A 117 0.81 62.60 17.27
C GLY A 117 1.42 61.54 16.34
N VAL A 118 2.02 61.99 15.23
CA VAL A 118 2.57 61.11 14.17
C VAL A 118 3.60 60.12 14.73
N ALA A 119 4.38 60.51 15.74
CA ALA A 119 5.36 59.64 16.38
C ALA A 119 4.75 58.41 17.07
N ARG A 120 3.51 58.52 17.58
CA ARG A 120 2.80 57.36 18.17
C ARG A 120 2.31 56.43 17.06
N ARG A 121 1.73 56.97 15.99
CA ARG A 121 1.26 56.18 14.85
C ARG A 121 2.41 55.42 14.15
N LEU A 122 3.54 56.08 13.90
CA LEU A 122 4.73 55.43 13.34
C LEU A 122 5.25 54.28 14.23
N ARG A 123 5.22 54.44 15.56
CA ARG A 123 5.62 53.37 16.49
C ARG A 123 4.64 52.20 16.51
N GLU A 124 3.33 52.45 16.43
CA GLU A 124 2.34 51.38 16.31
C GLU A 124 2.46 50.62 14.97
N ILE A 125 2.78 51.33 13.88
CA ILE A 125 3.10 50.70 12.58
C ILE A 125 4.34 49.81 12.72
N GLN A 126 5.42 50.30 13.33
CA GLN A 126 6.65 49.53 13.53
C GLN A 126 6.41 48.32 14.43
N LYS A 127 5.72 48.50 15.56
CA LYS A 127 5.36 47.42 16.48
C LYS A 127 4.59 46.32 15.75
N ARG A 128 3.60 46.69 14.93
CA ARG A 128 2.86 45.70 14.13
C ARG A 128 3.74 45.02 13.08
N GLY A 129 4.69 45.76 12.50
CA GLY A 129 5.68 45.21 11.58
C GLY A 129 6.58 44.18 12.24
N ASP A 130 7.05 44.47 13.46
CA ASP A 130 7.87 43.55 14.25
C ASP A 130 7.07 42.28 14.60
N GLU A 131 5.79 42.41 15.00
CA GLU A 131 4.88 41.27 15.20
C GLU A 131 4.72 40.43 13.92
N ASP A 132 4.44 41.07 12.78
CA ASP A 132 4.28 40.35 11.50
C ASP A 132 5.58 39.68 11.06
N PHE A 133 6.74 40.27 11.34
CA PHE A 133 8.05 39.68 11.05
C PHE A 133 8.36 38.50 11.98
N GLU A 134 8.08 38.62 13.28
CA GLU A 134 8.31 37.55 14.25
C GLU A 134 7.38 36.36 14.04
N GLU A 135 6.10 36.60 13.72
CA GLU A 135 5.10 35.55 13.53
C GLU A 135 5.16 34.91 12.14
N ARG A 136 5.45 35.71 11.11
CA ARG A 136 5.25 35.32 9.69
C ARG A 136 6.48 35.53 8.81
N GLY A 137 7.56 36.11 9.34
CA GLY A 137 8.77 36.41 8.58
C GLY A 137 8.58 37.49 7.51
N LEU A 138 7.58 38.36 7.65
CA LEU A 138 7.25 39.36 6.64
C LEU A 138 7.71 40.75 7.02
N GLU A 139 8.40 41.42 6.11
CA GLU A 139 8.55 42.86 6.17
C GLU A 139 7.23 43.49 5.69
N THR A 140 6.50 44.17 6.58
CA THR A 140 5.20 44.76 6.22
C THR A 140 5.21 46.29 6.24
N VAL A 141 6.18 46.93 6.87
CA VAL A 141 6.22 48.39 6.98
C VAL A 141 6.78 48.99 5.70
N HIS A 142 5.93 49.70 4.95
CA HIS A 142 6.33 50.33 3.70
C HIS A 142 5.91 51.80 3.64
N LEU A 143 6.74 52.59 2.95
CA LEU A 143 6.32 53.82 2.31
C LEU A 143 5.72 53.43 0.94
N ALA A 144 4.41 53.56 0.81
CA ALA A 144 3.73 53.41 -0.47
C ALA A 144 3.62 54.77 -1.16
N TYR A 145 4.00 54.85 -2.43
CA TYR A 145 3.91 56.07 -3.23
C TYR A 145 3.20 55.84 -4.57
N GLY A 146 2.23 56.71 -4.86
CA GLY A 146 1.34 56.57 -6.00
C GLY A 146 0.20 55.60 -5.69
N MET A 147 -1.04 56.06 -5.80
CA MET A 147 -2.23 55.25 -5.56
C MET A 147 -3.06 55.17 -6.84
N ALA A 148 -3.08 53.99 -7.44
CA ALA A 148 -3.89 53.65 -8.60
C ALA A 148 -5.31 53.23 -8.18
N THR A 149 -6.30 53.65 -8.96
CA THR A 149 -7.71 53.28 -8.79
C THR A 149 -8.34 53.06 -10.17
N TRP A 150 -9.36 52.22 -10.24
CA TRP A 150 -10.12 51.94 -11.46
C TRP A 150 -11.55 51.51 -11.12
N LYS A 151 -12.42 51.43 -12.12
CA LYS A 151 -13.77 50.89 -11.91
C LYS A 151 -13.70 49.40 -11.58
N PRO A 152 -14.16 48.96 -10.40
CA PRO A 152 -14.18 47.54 -10.07
C PRO A 152 -15.23 46.81 -10.91
N GLY A 153 -15.01 45.50 -11.13
CA GLY A 153 -15.97 44.64 -11.85
C GLY A 153 -17.20 44.25 -11.01
N ASP A 154 -17.19 44.52 -9.71
CA ASP A 154 -18.27 44.28 -8.75
C ASP A 154 -18.84 45.62 -8.21
N GLU A 155 -19.89 45.56 -7.38
CA GLU A 155 -20.50 46.74 -6.74
C GLU A 155 -19.71 47.30 -5.54
N GLY A 156 -18.51 46.80 -5.27
CA GLY A 156 -17.75 47.22 -4.09
C GLY A 156 -16.93 48.49 -4.29
N ARG A 157 -16.21 48.92 -3.24
CA ARG A 157 -15.35 50.12 -3.31
C ARG A 157 -14.31 50.05 -4.44
N PRO A 158 -14.00 51.16 -5.12
CA PRO A 158 -12.86 51.21 -6.04
C PRO A 158 -11.56 50.78 -5.37
N PRO A 159 -10.65 50.11 -6.08
CA PRO A 159 -9.33 49.76 -5.58
C PRO A 159 -8.52 51.01 -5.23
N GLU A 160 -7.60 50.86 -4.30
CA GLU A 160 -6.60 51.86 -3.96
C GLU A 160 -5.28 51.12 -3.82
N ALA A 161 -4.61 50.96 -4.96
CA ALA A 161 -3.43 50.11 -5.08
C ALA A 161 -2.17 50.97 -5.09
N ALA A 162 -1.23 50.68 -4.20
CA ALA A 162 0.07 51.32 -4.23
C ALA A 162 0.78 50.99 -5.56
N VAL A 163 1.48 51.95 -6.15
CA VAL A 163 2.28 51.71 -7.36
C VAL A 163 3.71 51.35 -6.97
N LEU A 164 4.31 52.17 -6.11
CA LEU A 164 5.65 52.00 -5.58
C LEU A 164 5.59 51.67 -4.10
N LEU A 165 6.46 50.76 -3.66
CA LEU A 165 6.63 50.35 -2.29
C LEU A 165 8.12 50.48 -1.94
N VAL A 166 8.41 51.06 -0.78
CA VAL A 166 9.75 51.06 -0.21
C VAL A 166 9.65 50.49 1.19
N PRO A 167 10.31 49.35 1.48
CA PRO A 167 10.34 48.81 2.84
C PRO A 167 11.12 49.78 3.73
N VAL A 168 10.50 50.20 4.83
CA VAL A 168 11.08 51.17 5.76
C VAL A 168 10.93 50.71 7.21
N ALA A 169 11.91 51.01 8.05
CA ALA A 169 11.85 50.82 9.48
C ALA A 169 11.84 52.16 10.21
N VAL A 170 10.98 52.26 11.21
CA VAL A 170 10.95 53.39 12.15
C VAL A 170 11.92 53.09 13.29
N VAL A 171 12.98 53.88 13.41
CA VAL A 171 14.04 53.69 14.41
C VAL A 171 14.10 54.91 15.33
N GLY A 172 14.36 54.67 16.61
CA GLY A 172 14.64 55.71 17.60
C GLY A 172 13.58 55.85 18.68
N THR A 173 13.66 56.95 19.44
CA THR A 173 12.74 57.27 20.55
C THR A 173 11.71 58.31 20.09
N ALA A 174 10.62 58.48 20.86
CA ALA A 174 9.50 59.35 20.48
C ALA A 174 9.90 60.78 20.02
N ASN A 175 10.99 61.34 20.58
CA ASN A 175 11.47 62.68 20.27
C ASN A 175 12.57 62.72 19.18
N ARG A 176 13.08 61.56 18.74
CA ARG A 176 14.14 61.40 17.74
C ARG A 176 13.88 60.16 16.87
N LEU A 177 12.76 60.15 16.17
CA LEU A 177 12.43 59.11 15.20
C LEU A 177 13.10 59.39 13.85
N SER A 178 13.55 58.33 13.19
CA SER A 178 14.01 58.33 11.80
C SER A 178 13.41 57.15 11.04
N LEU A 179 13.17 57.37 9.75
CA LEU A 179 12.77 56.33 8.80
C LEU A 179 14.03 55.84 8.09
N HIS A 180 14.27 54.54 8.12
CA HIS A 180 15.39 53.88 7.49
C HIS A 180 14.88 52.93 6.42
N PRO A 181 15.28 53.05 5.15
CA PRO A 181 14.95 52.05 4.15
C PRO A 181 15.60 50.72 4.51
N ARG A 182 14.88 49.62 4.23
CA ARG A 182 15.30 48.23 4.50
C ARG A 182 15.63 47.44 3.24
N GLY A 183 15.30 48.00 2.08
CA GLY A 183 15.52 47.42 0.77
C GLY A 183 15.37 48.50 -0.30
N ASP A 184 15.43 48.07 -1.55
CA ASP A 184 15.30 48.94 -2.71
C ASP A 184 13.82 49.30 -2.97
N ILE A 185 13.61 50.21 -3.91
CA ILE A 185 12.26 50.57 -4.36
C ILE A 185 11.68 49.44 -5.22
N GLU A 186 10.44 49.05 -4.91
CA GLU A 186 9.74 47.96 -5.54
C GLU A 186 8.45 48.47 -6.21
N VAL A 187 8.02 47.76 -7.26
CA VAL A 187 6.70 47.95 -7.85
C VAL A 187 5.73 46.94 -7.26
N ASN A 188 4.50 47.37 -7.05
CA ASN A 188 3.45 46.48 -6.57
C ASN A 188 3.09 45.42 -7.61
N LEU A 189 3.66 44.22 -7.47
CA LEU A 189 3.45 43.11 -8.40
C LEU A 189 1.97 42.70 -8.51
N ALA A 190 1.17 42.87 -7.46
CA ALA A 190 -0.26 42.58 -7.53
C ALA A 190 -0.98 43.55 -8.48
N LEU A 191 -0.62 44.85 -8.44
CA LEU A 191 -1.15 45.84 -9.37
C LEU A 191 -0.74 45.52 -10.81
N THR A 192 0.55 45.24 -11.03
CA THR A 192 1.08 44.88 -12.35
C THR A 192 0.35 43.69 -12.93
N HIS A 193 0.16 42.63 -12.14
CA HIS A 193 -0.55 41.43 -12.54
C HIS A 193 -2.02 41.70 -12.90
N VAL A 194 -2.74 42.52 -12.12
CA VAL A 194 -4.11 42.91 -12.44
C VAL A 194 -4.18 43.64 -13.78
N LEU A 195 -3.28 44.60 -14.02
CA LEU A 195 -3.25 45.36 -15.26
C LEU A 195 -2.94 44.48 -16.46
N GLU A 196 -2.00 43.55 -16.34
CA GLU A 196 -1.61 42.65 -17.43
C GLU A 196 -2.69 41.61 -17.75
N GLU A 197 -3.20 40.91 -16.74
CA GLU A 197 -4.11 39.77 -16.93
C GLU A 197 -5.57 40.19 -17.13
N GLN A 198 -6.08 41.14 -16.33
CA GLN A 198 -7.49 41.54 -16.41
C GLN A 198 -7.73 42.60 -17.47
N PHE A 199 -6.77 43.49 -17.68
CA PHE A 199 -6.92 44.65 -18.56
C PHE A 199 -6.08 44.59 -19.83
N GLY A 200 -5.25 43.55 -20.00
CA GLY A 200 -4.48 43.32 -21.21
C GLY A 200 -3.29 44.27 -21.39
N CYS A 201 -2.80 44.92 -20.32
CA CYS A 201 -1.65 45.83 -20.33
C CYS A 201 -0.30 45.09 -20.45
N ARG A 202 -0.18 44.13 -21.37
CA ARG A 202 0.96 43.20 -21.48
C ARG A 202 2.31 43.90 -21.59
N GLY A 203 3.31 43.40 -20.87
CA GLY A 203 4.69 43.91 -20.90
C GLY A 203 4.91 45.12 -20.00
N LEU A 204 3.93 45.46 -19.16
CA LEU A 204 4.06 46.51 -18.16
C LEU A 204 5.09 46.09 -17.10
N GLY A 205 5.08 44.84 -16.65
CA GLY A 205 6.03 44.33 -15.67
C GLY A 205 7.48 44.51 -16.12
N ASP A 206 7.83 43.99 -17.29
CA ASP A 206 9.16 44.11 -17.87
C ASP A 206 9.57 45.59 -18.04
N ARG A 207 8.65 46.44 -18.46
CA ARG A 207 8.92 47.88 -18.64
C ARG A 207 9.19 48.57 -17.30
N LEU A 208 8.44 48.23 -16.26
CA LEU A 208 8.63 48.77 -14.92
C LEU A 208 9.95 48.31 -14.31
N GLU A 209 10.30 47.02 -14.48
CA GLU A 209 11.57 46.47 -14.02
C GLU A 209 12.77 47.15 -14.71
N GLN A 210 12.68 47.39 -16.03
CA GLN A 210 13.68 48.19 -16.76
C GLN A 210 13.82 49.60 -16.18
N LEU A 211 12.71 50.29 -15.91
CA LEU A 211 12.74 51.65 -15.34
C LEU A 211 13.29 51.69 -13.91
N LEU A 212 13.12 50.61 -13.13
CA LEU A 212 13.75 50.47 -11.82
C LEU A 212 15.27 50.23 -11.95
N ALA A 213 15.69 49.46 -12.95
CA ALA A 213 17.11 49.18 -13.23
C ALA A 213 17.85 50.37 -13.89
N GLU A 214 17.14 51.28 -14.55
CA GLU A 214 17.69 52.48 -15.19
C GLU A 214 18.19 53.52 -14.15
N SER A 215 19.44 53.34 -13.71
CA SER A 215 20.44 54.33 -13.20
C SER A 215 20.19 55.13 -11.90
N ASP A 216 21.27 55.17 -11.10
CA ASP A 216 21.58 56.05 -9.94
C ASP A 216 21.72 57.56 -10.28
N GLU A 217 21.52 57.98 -11.53
CA GLU A 217 21.73 59.38 -11.97
C GLU A 217 20.49 60.27 -11.85
N LEU A 218 19.29 59.68 -11.78
CA LEU A 218 18.03 60.41 -11.68
C LEU A 218 17.64 60.66 -10.21
N GLU A 219 17.12 61.85 -9.92
CA GLU A 219 16.50 62.12 -8.61
C GLU A 219 15.29 61.19 -8.41
N ALA A 220 15.10 60.70 -7.18
CA ALA A 220 14.05 59.74 -6.82
C ALA A 220 12.63 60.17 -7.26
N GLY A 221 12.33 61.47 -7.19
CA GLY A 221 11.06 62.04 -7.62
C GLY A 221 10.82 61.90 -9.12
N GLU A 222 11.84 62.14 -9.95
CA GLU A 222 11.73 62.02 -11.40
C GLU A 222 11.55 60.55 -11.80
N ARG A 223 12.29 59.63 -11.16
CA ARG A 223 12.13 58.20 -11.37
C ARG A 223 10.71 57.73 -11.07
N ALA A 224 10.14 58.16 -9.95
CA ALA A 224 8.76 57.82 -9.60
C ALA A 224 7.74 58.35 -10.61
N GLU A 225 7.90 59.58 -11.10
CA GLU A 225 7.01 60.13 -12.14
C GLU A 225 7.11 59.40 -13.47
N ARG A 226 8.31 58.94 -13.89
CA ARG A 226 8.46 58.10 -15.09
C ARG A 226 7.72 56.77 -14.94
N ILE A 227 7.79 56.15 -13.77
CA ILE A 227 7.04 54.93 -13.46
C ILE A 227 5.54 55.20 -13.48
N PHE A 228 5.08 56.29 -12.86
CA PHE A 228 3.66 56.66 -12.89
C PHE A 228 3.17 56.91 -14.32
N GLU A 229 3.98 57.55 -15.17
CA GLU A 229 3.62 57.79 -16.57
C GLU A 229 3.58 56.50 -17.39
N ALA A 230 4.49 55.56 -17.13
CA ALA A 230 4.45 54.22 -17.74
C ALA A 230 3.16 53.49 -17.38
N VAL A 231 2.76 53.51 -16.09
CA VAL A 231 1.51 52.91 -15.63
C VAL A 231 0.30 53.60 -16.24
N ARG A 232 0.24 54.94 -16.23
CA ARG A 232 -0.84 55.73 -16.86
C ARG A 232 -0.97 55.40 -18.36
N THR A 233 0.16 55.27 -19.05
CA THR A 233 0.19 54.99 -20.49
C THR A 233 -0.30 53.57 -20.80
N ALA A 234 0.15 52.58 -20.03
CA ALA A 234 -0.32 51.21 -20.20
C ALA A 234 -1.81 51.06 -19.86
N ALA A 235 -2.30 51.76 -18.83
CA ALA A 235 -3.67 51.68 -18.34
C ALA A 235 -4.66 52.64 -19.04
N ARG A 236 -4.31 53.24 -20.19
CA ARG A 236 -5.19 54.21 -20.90
C ARG A 236 -6.56 53.66 -21.27
N THR A 237 -6.65 52.36 -21.53
CA THR A 237 -7.89 51.65 -21.91
C THR A 237 -8.66 51.12 -20.70
N VAL A 238 -8.10 51.24 -19.48
CA VAL A 238 -8.72 50.75 -18.25
C VAL A 238 -9.85 51.70 -17.84
N PRO A 239 -11.09 51.20 -17.65
CA PRO A 239 -12.23 52.05 -17.31
C PRO A 239 -12.05 52.82 -16.01
N ALA A 240 -12.20 54.15 -16.08
CA ALA A 240 -12.06 55.08 -14.95
C ALA A 240 -10.73 54.93 -14.19
N PHE A 241 -9.65 54.57 -14.90
CA PHE A 241 -8.33 54.50 -14.28
C PHE A 241 -7.85 55.89 -13.86
N GLY A 242 -7.33 55.99 -12.65
CA GLY A 242 -6.71 57.18 -12.11
C GLY A 242 -5.50 56.82 -11.26
N LEU A 243 -4.45 57.63 -11.34
CA LEU A 243 -3.25 57.50 -10.51
C LEU A 243 -3.01 58.83 -9.81
N ARG A 244 -3.01 58.81 -8.48
CA ARG A 244 -2.77 59.98 -7.63
C ARG A 244 -1.38 59.89 -6.99
N PRO A 245 -0.57 60.96 -6.96
CA PRO A 245 0.74 60.98 -6.27
C PRO A 245 0.56 61.07 -4.75
N ARG A 246 -0.21 60.14 -4.17
CA ARG A 246 -0.48 60.02 -2.74
C ARG A 246 0.60 59.15 -2.10
N ALA A 247 1.15 59.57 -0.96
CA ALA A 247 2.13 58.78 -0.21
C ALA A 247 1.61 58.44 1.20
N VAL A 248 1.79 57.19 1.62
CA VAL A 248 1.39 56.70 2.94
C VAL A 248 2.44 55.78 3.53
N ILE A 249 2.65 55.85 4.84
CA ILE A 249 3.42 54.88 5.60
C ILE A 249 2.43 54.00 6.37
N ALA A 250 2.46 52.70 6.11
CA ALA A 250 1.53 51.73 6.71
C ALA A 250 2.09 50.30 6.63
N ASN A 251 1.40 49.36 7.27
CA ASN A 251 1.67 47.93 7.13
C ASN A 251 0.97 47.35 5.88
N PHE A 252 1.73 46.98 4.86
CA PHE A 252 1.31 46.21 3.70
C PHE A 252 1.73 44.75 3.88
N ALA A 253 0.87 43.95 4.51
CA ALA A 253 1.15 42.54 4.74
C ALA A 253 0.68 41.69 3.55
N PHE A 254 1.62 41.16 2.76
CA PHE A 254 1.31 40.15 1.75
C PHE A 254 2.32 39.00 1.77
N GLN A 255 1.99 37.92 2.50
CA GLN A 255 2.84 36.72 2.63
C GLN A 255 3.29 36.14 1.29
N LYS A 256 2.38 36.19 0.32
CA LYS A 256 2.62 35.60 -0.99
C LYS A 256 3.50 36.50 -1.87
N LEU A 257 3.73 37.77 -1.51
CA LEU A 257 4.67 38.63 -2.25
C LEU A 257 6.08 38.10 -2.17
N ALA A 258 6.56 37.81 -0.95
CA ALA A 258 7.90 37.27 -0.73
C ALA A 258 8.13 35.97 -1.53
N MET A 259 7.09 35.13 -1.64
CA MET A 259 7.15 33.93 -2.49
C MET A 259 7.21 34.26 -3.98
N VAL A 260 6.50 35.30 -4.43
CA VAL A 260 6.56 35.78 -5.82
C VAL A 260 7.93 36.39 -6.12
N GLU A 261 8.46 37.22 -5.24
CA GLU A 261 9.81 37.79 -5.32
C GLU A 261 10.88 36.70 -5.37
N ASP A 262 10.76 35.64 -4.55
CA ASP A 262 11.66 34.49 -4.63
C ASP A 262 11.57 33.80 -6.00
N LEU A 263 10.36 33.58 -6.53
CA LEU A 263 10.18 32.99 -7.85
C LEU A 263 10.73 33.87 -8.98
N GLU A 264 10.66 35.20 -8.83
CA GLU A 264 11.25 36.15 -9.76
C GLU A 264 12.78 36.17 -9.67
N ARG A 265 13.31 36.26 -8.45
CA ARG A 265 14.75 36.28 -8.19
C ARG A 265 15.46 35.04 -8.74
N TRP A 266 14.84 33.88 -8.64
CA TRP A 266 15.42 32.61 -9.10
C TRP A 266 15.06 32.25 -10.55
N ARG A 267 14.35 33.12 -11.29
CA ARG A 267 13.87 32.89 -12.67
C ARG A 267 14.91 32.21 -13.56
N ASP A 268 16.13 32.76 -13.61
CA ASP A 268 17.20 32.27 -14.50
C ASP A 268 17.84 30.95 -14.04
N HIS A 269 17.70 30.59 -12.76
CA HIS A 269 18.31 29.38 -12.18
C HIS A 269 17.37 28.17 -12.24
N MET A 270 16.05 28.40 -12.18
CA MET A 270 15.03 27.33 -12.11
C MET A 270 15.18 26.24 -13.19
N PRO A 271 15.51 26.55 -14.47
CA PRO A 271 15.70 25.52 -15.48
C PRO A 271 16.87 24.56 -15.22
N GLY A 272 17.83 24.98 -14.39
CA GLY A 272 19.01 24.19 -14.03
C GLY A 272 18.77 23.16 -12.93
N HIS A 273 17.63 23.23 -12.22
CA HIS A 273 17.33 22.34 -11.10
C HIS A 273 16.35 21.23 -11.49
N GLU A 274 16.78 19.97 -11.39
CA GLU A 274 16.01 18.81 -11.88
C GLU A 274 14.63 18.67 -11.23
N MET A 275 14.55 18.79 -9.89
CA MET A 275 13.26 18.77 -9.16
C MET A 275 12.30 19.88 -9.62
N VAL A 276 12.79 21.12 -9.76
CA VAL A 276 11.98 22.26 -10.18
C VAL A 276 11.46 22.03 -11.60
N ALA A 277 12.31 21.57 -12.52
CA ALA A 277 11.93 21.21 -13.88
C ALA A 277 10.86 20.09 -13.89
N ALA A 278 11.02 19.05 -13.06
CA ALA A 278 10.05 17.96 -12.98
C ALA A 278 8.68 18.41 -12.43
N ILE A 279 8.66 19.28 -11.41
CA ILE A 279 7.43 19.89 -10.87
C ILE A 279 6.79 20.80 -11.93
N ALA A 280 7.59 21.56 -12.68
CA ALA A 280 7.13 22.41 -13.79
C ALA A 280 6.51 21.61 -14.96
N GLY A 281 6.81 20.31 -15.07
CA GLY A 281 6.24 19.43 -16.07
C GLY A 281 7.21 18.94 -17.14
N ASP A 282 8.51 19.16 -16.97
CA ASP A 282 9.53 18.66 -17.90
C ASP A 282 9.54 17.11 -17.91
N PRO A 283 9.26 16.47 -19.05
CA PRO A 283 9.15 15.01 -19.11
C PRO A 283 10.50 14.31 -18.92
N ALA A 284 11.60 14.91 -19.38
CA ALA A 284 12.94 14.37 -19.18
C ALA A 284 13.31 14.35 -17.69
N ALA A 285 13.04 15.44 -16.97
CA ALA A 285 13.29 15.51 -15.54
C ALA A 285 12.43 14.54 -14.73
N ARG A 286 11.15 14.39 -15.09
CA ARG A 286 10.28 13.39 -14.47
C ARG A 286 10.79 11.96 -14.70
N ALA A 287 11.30 11.67 -15.90
CA ALA A 287 11.86 10.38 -16.22
C ALA A 287 13.19 10.10 -15.47
N GLU A 288 14.04 11.11 -15.29
CA GLU A 288 15.27 10.99 -14.50
C GLU A 288 14.96 10.70 -13.03
N LEU A 289 14.12 11.53 -12.39
CA LEU A 289 13.71 11.31 -10.99
C LEU A 289 13.00 9.96 -10.79
N SER A 290 12.26 9.48 -11.80
CA SER A 290 11.62 8.17 -11.75
C SER A 290 12.63 7.02 -11.85
N ARG A 291 13.73 7.19 -12.59
CA ARG A 291 14.82 6.21 -12.69
C ARG A 291 15.62 6.11 -11.40
N GLU A 292 15.80 7.22 -10.70
CA GLU A 292 16.52 7.28 -9.40
C GLU A 292 15.74 6.61 -8.25
N ARG A 293 14.46 6.30 -8.45
CA ARG A 293 13.64 5.64 -7.43
C ARG A 293 14.04 4.17 -7.29
N LEU A 294 14.77 3.86 -6.22
CA LEU A 294 15.07 2.47 -5.86
C LEU A 294 13.85 1.83 -5.19
N ALA A 295 13.44 0.67 -5.70
CA ALA A 295 12.45 -0.15 -5.05
C ALA A 295 13.05 -0.77 -3.78
N LEU A 296 12.68 -0.21 -2.62
CA LEU A 296 13.08 -0.74 -1.33
C LEU A 296 12.19 -1.93 -0.96
N ASP A 297 12.80 -3.09 -0.74
CA ASP A 297 12.12 -4.22 -0.11
C ASP A 297 12.12 -4.01 1.42
N PRO A 298 10.95 -3.85 2.06
CA PRO A 298 10.86 -3.63 3.50
C PRO A 298 11.53 -4.74 4.31
N ARG A 299 11.57 -5.97 3.80
CA ARG A 299 12.20 -7.12 4.48
C ARG A 299 13.71 -7.02 4.56
N GLN A 300 14.33 -6.23 3.69
CA GLN A 300 15.77 -5.99 3.72
C GLN A 300 16.15 -5.00 4.82
N LEU A 301 15.22 -4.16 5.27
CA LEU A 301 15.45 -3.22 6.37
C LEU A 301 15.78 -3.97 7.66
N ASP A 302 15.24 -5.18 7.84
CA ASP A 302 15.52 -6.06 8.98
C ASP A 302 16.92 -6.70 8.99
N ARG A 303 17.71 -6.46 7.96
CA ARG A 303 19.08 -6.97 7.80
C ARG A 303 20.15 -5.89 7.92
N ARG A 304 19.76 -4.63 8.10
CA ARG A 304 20.70 -3.52 8.31
C ARG A 304 21.45 -3.72 9.62
N THR A 305 22.75 -3.42 9.59
CA THR A 305 23.60 -3.52 10.77
C THR A 305 23.37 -2.31 11.68
N PRO A 306 23.55 -2.45 13.01
CA PRO A 306 23.22 -1.38 13.95
C PRO A 306 24.08 -0.12 13.78
N ASP A 307 25.28 -0.27 13.22
CA ASP A 307 26.18 0.84 12.86
C ASP A 307 25.69 1.67 11.65
N GLN A 308 24.64 1.22 10.97
CA GLN A 308 24.00 1.91 9.84
C GLN A 308 22.59 2.39 10.19
N GLU A 309 22.22 2.40 11.47
CA GLU A 309 20.92 2.84 11.96
C GLU A 309 21.09 3.85 13.10
N PHE A 310 20.62 5.07 12.87
CA PHE A 310 20.72 6.21 13.79
C PHE A 310 19.34 6.73 14.20
N LEU A 311 18.37 5.81 14.31
CA LEU A 311 17.02 6.11 14.77
C LEU A 311 17.04 6.52 16.25
N VAL A 312 16.43 7.66 16.55
CA VAL A 312 16.40 8.26 17.90
C VAL A 312 15.05 8.07 18.59
N MET A 313 14.07 7.58 17.83
CA MET A 313 12.73 7.22 18.28
C MET A 313 12.26 5.97 17.54
N ASP A 314 11.24 5.31 18.07
CA ASP A 314 10.63 4.14 17.44
C ASP A 314 10.18 4.46 16.01
N ALA A 315 10.18 3.46 15.14
CA ALA A 315 9.67 3.60 13.78
C ALA A 315 8.95 2.32 13.38
N ASP A 316 7.73 2.46 12.86
CA ASP A 316 7.06 1.32 12.21
C ASP A 316 7.66 1.02 10.83
N SER A 317 7.23 -0.07 10.21
CA SER A 317 7.77 -0.52 8.92
C SER A 317 7.58 0.47 7.78
N SER A 318 6.52 1.29 7.82
CA SER A 318 6.26 2.32 6.80
C SER A 318 7.14 3.56 7.00
N GLN A 319 7.35 3.96 8.26
CA GLN A 319 8.26 5.04 8.62
C GLN A 319 9.71 4.67 8.31
N LEU A 320 10.12 3.43 8.59
CA LEU A 320 11.45 2.92 8.24
C LEU A 320 11.70 2.93 6.73
N GLN A 321 10.70 2.57 5.93
CA GLN A 321 10.80 2.66 4.46
C GLN A 321 11.00 4.10 3.98
N ALA A 322 10.23 5.04 4.54
CA ALA A 322 10.37 6.45 4.20
C ALA A 322 11.77 6.96 4.57
N ILE A 323 12.26 6.62 5.77
CA ILE A 323 13.60 6.98 6.23
C ILE A 323 14.68 6.38 5.32
N ALA A 324 14.60 5.09 5.02
CA ALA A 324 15.56 4.41 4.16
C ALA A 324 15.60 5.00 2.74
N ALA A 325 14.44 5.39 2.18
CA ALA A 325 14.36 6.06 0.88
C ALA A 325 15.08 7.42 0.91
N THR A 326 14.84 8.23 1.94
CA THR A 326 15.48 9.54 2.06
C THR A 326 16.98 9.44 2.31
N VAL A 327 17.45 8.46 3.10
CA VAL A 327 18.89 8.20 3.29
C VAL A 327 19.57 7.83 1.96
N GLN A 328 18.86 7.15 1.07
CA GLN A 328 19.31 6.88 -0.31
C GLN A 328 19.16 8.08 -1.26
N ARG A 329 18.94 9.29 -0.73
CA ARG A 329 18.77 10.54 -1.47
C ARG A 329 17.57 10.57 -2.41
N GLN A 330 16.58 9.70 -2.19
CA GLN A 330 15.34 9.77 -2.94
C GLN A 330 14.48 10.93 -2.42
N SER A 331 13.99 11.74 -3.35
CA SER A 331 12.99 12.76 -3.06
C SER A 331 11.59 12.12 -3.09
N GLY A 332 10.73 12.47 -2.13
CA GLY A 332 9.40 11.87 -2.04
C GLY A 332 8.44 12.65 -1.16
N VAL A 333 7.15 12.31 -1.28
CA VAL A 333 6.09 12.86 -0.45
C VAL A 333 5.65 11.78 0.54
N ILE A 334 5.73 12.09 1.83
CA ILE A 334 5.29 11.21 2.91
C ILE A 334 3.91 11.68 3.37
N VAL A 335 2.89 10.84 3.17
CA VAL A 335 1.51 11.12 3.56
C VAL A 335 1.18 10.34 4.82
N GLY A 336 0.75 11.04 5.86
CA GLY A 336 0.33 10.43 7.13
C GLY A 336 -0.91 11.11 7.71
N PRO A 337 -1.98 10.38 8.04
CA PRO A 337 -3.12 10.90 8.81
C PRO A 337 -2.71 11.57 10.14
N PRO A 338 -3.61 12.34 10.79
CA PRO A 338 -3.36 12.83 12.15
C PRO A 338 -3.04 11.68 13.10
N GLY A 339 -2.01 11.85 13.95
CA GLY A 339 -1.60 10.83 14.92
C GLY A 339 -0.64 9.75 14.41
N THR A 340 -0.29 9.68 13.13
CA THR A 340 0.61 8.62 12.59
C THR A 340 2.12 8.89 12.78
N GLY A 341 2.49 9.68 13.78
CA GLY A 341 3.90 9.91 14.11
C GLY A 341 4.71 10.72 13.09
N LYS A 342 4.11 11.61 12.27
CA LYS A 342 4.85 12.42 11.27
C LYS A 342 6.06 13.16 11.86
N SER A 343 5.86 13.89 12.96
CA SER A 343 6.96 14.61 13.65
C SER A 343 8.02 13.65 14.21
N GLN A 344 7.62 12.43 14.56
CA GLN A 344 8.53 11.38 14.99
C GLN A 344 9.39 10.88 13.81
N THR A 345 8.77 10.64 12.65
CA THR A 345 9.49 10.32 11.41
C THR A 345 10.45 11.44 10.99
N ILE A 346 10.05 12.71 11.12
CA ILE A 346 10.91 13.86 10.77
C ILE A 346 12.15 13.91 11.68
N ALA A 347 12.00 13.75 12.99
CA ALA A 347 13.18 13.79 13.87
C ALA A 347 14.10 12.57 13.66
N ASN A 348 13.56 11.39 13.34
CA ASN A 348 14.38 10.25 12.90
C ASN A 348 15.12 10.55 11.59
N LEU A 349 14.47 11.17 10.60
CA LEU A 349 15.10 11.60 9.35
C LEU A 349 16.24 12.60 9.62
N VAL A 350 16.03 13.60 10.46
CA VAL A 350 17.05 14.57 10.83
C VAL A 350 18.25 13.86 11.46
N ALA A 351 18.02 12.98 12.44
CA ALA A 351 19.08 12.24 13.11
C ALA A 351 19.87 11.35 12.13
N GLU A 352 19.20 10.58 11.28
CA GLU A 352 19.82 9.70 10.28
C GLU A 352 20.67 10.46 9.27
N LEU A 353 20.13 11.55 8.71
CA LEU A 353 20.86 12.34 7.71
C LEU A 353 22.07 13.06 8.32
N VAL A 354 21.93 13.62 9.53
CA VAL A 354 23.04 14.29 10.23
C VAL A 354 24.11 13.28 10.64
N ALA A 355 23.72 12.10 11.14
CA ALA A 355 24.67 11.03 11.43
C ALA A 355 25.41 10.54 10.17
N GLY A 356 24.75 10.56 9.01
CA GLY A 356 25.36 10.34 7.70
C GLY A 356 26.20 11.51 7.16
N GLY A 357 26.45 12.55 7.96
CA GLY A 357 27.28 13.71 7.60
C GLY A 357 26.58 14.75 6.72
N GLN A 358 25.25 14.70 6.59
CA GLN A 358 24.49 15.66 5.80
C GLN A 358 24.07 16.89 6.61
N ARG A 359 23.87 18.01 5.91
CA ARG A 359 23.26 19.22 6.47
C ARG A 359 21.78 19.20 6.14
N VAL A 360 20.92 19.43 7.13
CA VAL A 360 19.46 19.35 6.98
C VAL A 360 18.85 20.73 7.20
N LEU A 361 18.10 21.23 6.20
CA LEU A 361 17.23 22.40 6.35
C LEU A 361 15.79 21.91 6.50
N PHE A 362 15.21 22.10 7.69
CA PHE A 362 13.81 21.76 7.95
C PHE A 362 12.96 23.03 7.92
N VAL A 363 11.98 23.07 7.01
CA VAL A 363 11.07 24.21 6.82
C VAL A 363 9.64 23.76 7.07
N ALA A 364 8.85 24.58 7.76
CA ALA A 364 7.43 24.35 8.00
C ALA A 364 6.66 25.67 7.99
N GLU A 365 5.37 25.63 7.64
CA GLU A 365 4.50 26.81 7.61
C GLU A 365 4.27 27.42 9.00
N LYS A 366 4.21 26.59 10.05
CA LYS A 366 3.88 27.01 11.41
C LYS A 366 5.02 26.72 12.37
N ARG A 367 5.36 27.70 13.20
CA ARG A 367 6.35 27.58 14.28
C ARG A 367 6.12 26.36 15.18
N ALA A 368 4.86 26.08 15.54
CA ALA A 368 4.52 24.92 16.36
C ALA A 368 5.01 23.58 15.78
N ALA A 369 5.07 23.44 14.45
CA ALA A 369 5.60 22.22 13.82
C ALA A 369 7.12 22.11 13.98
N LEU A 370 7.83 23.23 13.93
CA LEU A 370 9.28 23.31 14.19
C LEU A 370 9.56 22.97 15.65
N ASP A 371 8.84 23.59 16.59
CA ASP A 371 9.00 23.39 18.02
C ASP A 371 8.78 21.93 18.43
N VAL A 372 7.78 21.26 17.85
CA VAL A 372 7.51 19.83 18.16
C VAL A 372 8.67 18.93 17.74
N VAL A 373 9.30 19.18 16.58
CA VAL A 373 10.45 18.38 16.12
C VAL A 373 11.69 18.71 16.94
N LYS A 374 11.94 20.00 17.22
CA LYS A 374 13.04 20.46 18.07
C LYS A 374 12.96 19.84 19.47
N HIS A 375 11.79 19.88 20.10
CA HIS A 375 11.57 19.31 21.42
C HIS A 375 11.87 17.80 21.45
N ARG A 376 11.46 17.04 20.42
CA ARG A 376 11.77 15.61 20.31
C ARG A 376 13.27 15.33 20.20
N LEU A 377 14.00 16.19 19.49
CA LEU A 377 15.46 16.10 19.42
C LEU A 377 16.10 16.46 20.77
N GLU A 378 15.61 17.49 21.45
CA GLU A 378 16.05 17.88 22.80
C GLU A 378 15.84 16.77 23.84
N GLU A 379 14.69 16.09 23.83
CA GLU A 379 14.40 14.93 24.69
C GLU A 379 15.42 13.79 24.49
N ARG A 380 16.02 13.70 23.29
CA ARG A 380 17.08 12.74 22.95
C ARG A 380 18.48 13.33 23.08
N ARG A 381 18.62 14.52 23.67
CA ARG A 381 19.88 15.28 23.86
C ARG A 381 20.57 15.65 22.54
N LEU A 382 19.79 15.83 21.49
CA LEU A 382 20.25 16.24 20.15
C LEU A 382 19.86 17.69 19.81
N GLY A 383 19.38 18.46 20.79
CA GLY A 383 19.04 19.87 20.61
C GLY A 383 20.20 20.73 20.10
N GLY A 384 21.44 20.42 20.51
CA GLY A 384 22.64 21.12 20.05
C GLY A 384 22.96 20.96 18.56
N LEU A 385 22.32 20.00 17.87
CA LEU A 385 22.45 19.84 16.41
C LEU A 385 21.53 20.79 15.63
N VAL A 386 20.59 21.46 16.31
CA VAL A 386 19.57 22.29 15.68
C VAL A 386 19.93 23.76 15.85
N LEU A 387 20.18 24.44 14.73
CA LEU A 387 20.20 25.90 14.70
C LEU A 387 18.80 26.40 14.36
N ASP A 388 18.11 26.93 15.36
CA ASP A 388 16.82 27.57 15.17
C ASP A 388 17.04 28.99 14.66
N ILE A 389 16.71 29.23 13.39
CA ILE A 389 16.84 30.55 12.73
C ILE A 389 15.49 31.26 12.60
N HIS A 390 14.43 30.73 13.22
CA HIS A 390 13.10 31.28 13.08
C HIS A 390 12.88 32.46 14.04
N GLY A 391 12.42 33.59 13.50
CA GLY A 391 12.28 34.86 14.21
C GLY A 391 13.51 35.76 14.12
N ALA A 392 13.39 37.03 14.52
CA ALA A 392 14.43 38.05 14.47
C ALA A 392 15.59 37.80 15.48
N LEU A 393 16.20 36.63 15.46
CA LEU A 393 17.29 36.30 16.37
C LEU A 393 18.47 37.23 16.13
N SER A 394 18.89 37.93 17.18
CA SER A 394 20.06 38.79 17.11
C SER A 394 21.30 37.96 16.74
N ARG A 395 22.25 38.57 16.03
CA ARG A 395 23.55 37.94 15.72
C ARG A 395 24.23 37.38 16.98
N LYS A 396 24.07 38.05 18.12
CA LYS A 396 24.62 37.61 19.41
C LYS A 396 23.99 36.29 19.88
N GLU A 397 22.69 36.14 19.69
CA GLU A 397 21.95 34.94 20.07
C GLU A 397 22.33 33.75 19.18
N ILE A 398 22.45 33.97 17.88
CA ILE A 398 22.96 32.97 16.93
C ILE A 398 24.37 32.52 17.32
N MET A 399 25.28 33.47 17.59
CA MET A 399 26.65 33.16 17.99
C MET A 399 26.71 32.40 19.32
N ARG A 400 25.80 32.68 20.26
CA ARG A 400 25.68 31.95 21.52
C ARG A 400 25.28 30.49 21.30
N GLN A 401 24.30 30.22 20.42
CA GLN A 401 23.89 28.86 20.07
C GLN A 401 25.04 28.10 19.39
N PHE A 402 25.74 28.73 18.46
CA PHE A 402 26.92 28.14 17.82
C PHE A 402 28.03 27.81 18.83
N ALA A 403 28.33 28.72 19.76
CA ALA A 403 29.36 28.49 20.78
C ALA A 403 29.00 27.30 21.68
N ALA A 404 27.74 27.23 22.14
CA ALA A 404 27.26 26.11 22.96
C ALA A 404 27.35 24.77 22.21
N ALA A 405 26.92 24.73 20.93
CA ALA A 405 27.01 23.52 20.12
C ALA A 405 28.47 23.07 19.90
N LEU A 406 29.40 24.00 19.67
CA LEU A 406 30.83 23.68 19.54
C LEU A 406 31.44 23.17 20.83
N GLU A 407 31.03 23.73 21.97
CA GLU A 407 31.47 23.27 23.30
C GLU A 407 30.98 21.84 23.56
N ASP A 408 29.70 21.54 23.30
CA ASP A 408 29.13 20.20 23.42
C ASP A 408 29.88 19.18 22.54
N VAL A 409 30.15 19.54 21.27
CA VAL A 409 30.91 18.68 20.34
C VAL A 409 32.35 18.46 20.82
N SER A 410 32.99 19.49 21.39
CA SER A 410 34.37 19.37 21.89
C SER A 410 34.51 18.44 23.09
N GLN A 411 33.44 18.28 23.87
CA GLN A 411 33.38 17.42 25.06
C GLN A 411 32.83 16.02 24.74
N ALA A 412 32.33 15.79 23.53
CA ALA A 412 31.73 14.52 23.14
C ALA A 412 32.77 13.39 23.09
N VAL A 413 32.52 12.33 23.87
CA VAL A 413 33.32 11.11 23.86
C VAL A 413 32.61 10.04 23.03
N ALA A 414 33.36 9.39 22.13
CA ALA A 414 32.83 8.28 21.35
C ALA A 414 32.33 7.15 22.29
N PRO A 415 31.04 6.79 22.24
CA PRO A 415 30.51 5.75 23.12
C PRO A 415 31.02 4.37 22.72
N SER A 416 31.28 3.51 23.69
CA SER A 416 31.53 2.08 23.44
C SER A 416 30.21 1.36 23.19
N VAL A 417 29.92 1.09 21.92
CA VAL A 417 28.63 0.48 21.49
C VAL A 417 28.74 -0.98 21.04
N SER A 418 29.94 -1.57 21.05
CA SER A 418 30.19 -2.90 20.47
C SER A 418 29.32 -4.02 21.06
N ASP A 419 29.23 -4.09 22.39
CA ASP A 419 28.44 -5.12 23.08
C ASP A 419 26.93 -4.91 22.86
N LEU A 420 26.48 -3.65 22.85
CA LEU A 420 25.10 -3.29 22.57
C LEU A 420 24.71 -3.70 21.13
N HIS A 421 25.55 -3.37 20.15
CA HIS A 421 25.34 -3.74 18.74
C HIS A 421 25.31 -5.26 18.57
N ARG A 422 26.23 -5.99 19.24
CA ARG A 422 26.24 -7.46 19.20
C ARG A 422 24.96 -8.05 19.78
N ALA A 423 24.51 -7.56 20.94
CA ALA A 423 23.29 -8.03 21.58
C ALA A 423 22.04 -7.69 20.74
N PHE A 424 21.99 -6.51 20.13
CA PHE A 424 20.92 -6.12 19.22
C PHE A 424 20.88 -7.03 17.98
N ALA A 425 22.01 -7.21 17.30
CA ALA A 425 22.11 -8.04 16.10
C ALA A 425 21.69 -9.48 16.39
N ALA A 426 22.15 -10.05 17.51
CA ALA A 426 21.76 -11.41 17.93
C ALA A 426 20.25 -11.55 18.19
N ARG A 427 19.62 -10.55 18.82
CA ARG A 427 18.16 -10.55 19.05
C ARG A 427 17.37 -10.40 17.75
N ARG A 428 17.78 -9.47 16.88
CA ARG A 428 17.16 -9.25 15.57
C ARG A 428 17.23 -10.51 14.71
N GLU A 429 18.40 -11.14 14.65
CA GLU A 429 18.60 -12.38 13.92
C GLU A 429 17.69 -13.51 14.46
N ARG A 430 17.55 -13.64 15.78
CA ARG A 430 16.63 -14.62 16.37
C ARG A 430 15.17 -14.39 15.96
N LEU A 431 14.73 -13.13 15.88
CA LEU A 431 13.37 -12.78 15.45
C LEU A 431 13.17 -13.04 13.95
N ASN A 432 14.14 -12.63 13.12
CA ASN A 432 14.14 -12.87 11.67
C ASN A 432 14.08 -14.38 11.37
N GLN A 433 14.89 -15.19 12.05
CA GLN A 433 14.86 -16.65 11.89
C GLN A 433 13.53 -17.26 12.33
N TYR A 434 12.87 -16.71 13.36
CA TYR A 434 11.56 -17.19 13.78
C TYR A 434 10.51 -16.92 12.70
N GLU A 435 10.48 -15.70 12.16
CA GLU A 435 9.61 -15.30 11.05
C GLU A 435 9.83 -16.20 9.83
N GLU A 436 11.08 -16.40 9.43
CA GLU A 436 11.44 -17.26 8.30
C GLU A 436 10.97 -18.71 8.53
N ARG A 437 11.20 -19.27 9.73
CA ARG A 437 10.78 -20.64 10.06
C ARG A 437 9.27 -20.83 10.06
N LEU A 438 8.52 -19.78 10.41
CA LEU A 438 7.07 -19.80 10.47
C LEU A 438 6.46 -19.76 9.06
N HIS A 439 7.08 -19.01 8.14
CA HIS A 439 6.63 -18.83 6.76
C HIS A 439 7.28 -19.77 5.74
N ARG A 440 8.31 -20.54 6.13
CA ARG A 440 8.93 -21.54 5.26
C ARG A 440 7.95 -22.68 4.94
N PRO A 441 7.68 -22.97 3.65
CA PRO A 441 6.94 -24.17 3.22
C PRO A 441 7.61 -25.45 3.72
N ARG A 442 6.82 -26.40 4.23
CA ARG A 442 7.35 -27.67 4.79
C ARG A 442 6.72 -28.88 4.10
N PRO A 443 7.53 -29.87 3.66
CA PRO A 443 6.99 -31.14 3.21
C PRO A 443 6.35 -31.92 4.38
N PRO A 444 5.40 -32.83 4.10
CA PRO A 444 4.91 -33.20 2.77
C PRO A 444 3.83 -32.25 2.22
N SER A 445 3.15 -31.47 3.07
CA SER A 445 2.02 -30.61 2.65
C SER A 445 2.42 -29.39 1.82
N GLY A 446 3.69 -28.99 1.84
CA GLY A 446 4.15 -27.76 1.20
C GLY A 446 3.60 -26.48 1.84
N TRP A 447 2.94 -26.56 2.99
CA TRP A 447 2.36 -25.40 3.67
C TRP A 447 3.30 -24.84 4.74
N PRO A 448 3.31 -23.51 4.94
CA PRO A 448 4.02 -22.91 6.06
C PRO A 448 3.28 -23.15 7.38
N ALA A 449 4.03 -23.20 8.48
CA ALA A 449 3.46 -23.38 9.82
C ALA A 449 2.44 -22.29 10.17
N HIS A 450 2.68 -21.05 9.74
CA HIS A 450 1.73 -19.94 9.82
C HIS A 450 0.32 -20.34 9.33
N ARG A 451 0.25 -20.91 8.12
CA ARG A 451 -1.01 -21.30 7.49
C ARG A 451 -1.66 -22.46 8.22
N LEU A 452 -0.88 -23.46 8.62
CA LEU A 452 -1.37 -24.62 9.37
C LEU A 452 -1.99 -24.20 10.71
N PHE A 453 -1.34 -23.32 11.47
CA PHE A 453 -1.89 -22.79 12.72
C PHE A 453 -3.19 -22.01 12.49
N GLY A 454 -3.23 -21.16 11.46
CA GLY A 454 -4.45 -20.45 11.07
C GLY A 454 -5.61 -21.39 10.74
N SER A 455 -5.37 -22.41 9.92
CA SER A 455 -6.37 -23.42 9.57
C SER A 455 -6.85 -24.22 10.79
N LEU A 456 -5.94 -24.61 11.69
CA LEU A 456 -6.31 -25.32 12.93
C LEU A 456 -7.17 -24.46 13.86
N LEU A 457 -6.86 -23.16 14.00
CA LEU A 457 -7.67 -22.23 14.78
C LEU A 457 -9.07 -22.08 14.19
N ALA A 458 -9.19 -21.93 12.87
CA ALA A 458 -10.48 -21.82 12.18
C ALA A 458 -11.32 -23.09 12.35
N LEU A 459 -10.73 -24.28 12.17
CA LEU A 459 -11.41 -25.56 12.37
C LEU A 459 -11.92 -25.72 13.81
N ARG A 460 -11.10 -25.33 14.80
CA ARG A 460 -11.49 -25.38 16.22
C ARG A 460 -12.65 -24.43 16.52
N GLN A 461 -12.66 -23.23 15.94
CA GLN A 461 -13.78 -22.29 16.08
C GLN A 461 -15.07 -22.81 15.44
N ALA A 462 -14.95 -23.53 14.33
CA ALA A 462 -16.08 -24.21 13.69
C ALA A 462 -16.60 -25.45 14.44
N GLY A 463 -16.02 -25.76 15.62
CA GLY A 463 -16.39 -26.93 16.41
C GLY A 463 -15.95 -28.26 15.79
N ALA A 464 -15.09 -28.23 14.76
CA ALA A 464 -14.60 -29.44 14.12
C ALA A 464 -13.65 -30.18 15.08
N ALA A 465 -13.98 -31.44 15.38
CA ALA A 465 -13.16 -32.32 16.20
C ALA A 465 -12.96 -33.65 15.47
N SER A 466 -11.74 -34.16 15.54
CA SER A 466 -11.41 -35.50 15.06
C SER A 466 -10.74 -36.28 16.19
N GLN A 467 -11.00 -37.58 16.27
CA GLN A 467 -10.28 -38.50 17.15
C GLN A 467 -9.04 -39.10 16.47
N VAL A 468 -8.95 -39.00 15.14
CA VAL A 468 -7.83 -39.54 14.36
C VAL A 468 -6.59 -38.67 14.57
N ARG A 469 -5.45 -39.30 14.85
CA ARG A 469 -4.17 -38.63 15.08
C ARG A 469 -3.09 -39.31 14.26
N TRP A 470 -2.76 -38.74 13.11
CA TRP A 470 -1.63 -39.19 12.29
C TRP A 470 -0.30 -38.69 12.87
N ARG A 471 0.72 -39.54 12.90
CA ARG A 471 2.05 -39.20 13.46
C ARG A 471 3.19 -39.77 12.63
N GLY A 472 4.33 -39.07 12.66
CA GLY A 472 5.58 -39.56 12.06
C GLY A 472 5.41 -39.93 10.58
N ALA A 473 5.83 -41.14 10.22
CA ALA A 473 5.79 -41.64 8.85
C ALA A 473 4.37 -41.72 8.25
N GLU A 474 3.31 -41.73 9.06
CA GLU A 474 1.93 -41.71 8.56
C GLU A 474 1.56 -40.37 7.88
N LEU A 475 2.32 -39.31 8.17
CA LEU A 475 2.11 -38.00 7.55
C LEU A 475 2.76 -37.91 6.17
N ASP A 476 3.83 -38.67 5.90
CA ASP A 476 4.61 -38.59 4.66
C ASP A 476 3.76 -38.75 3.37
N PRO A 477 2.73 -39.63 3.33
CA PRO A 477 1.86 -39.75 2.17
C PRO A 477 0.87 -38.59 1.97
N LEU A 478 0.68 -37.71 2.96
CA LEU A 478 -0.27 -36.59 2.93
C LEU A 478 0.26 -35.39 2.15
N THR A 479 0.61 -35.65 0.89
CA THR A 479 0.95 -34.66 -0.12
C THR A 479 -0.28 -33.84 -0.53
N PRO A 480 -0.11 -32.62 -1.09
CA PRO A 480 -1.23 -31.83 -1.60
C PRO A 480 -2.13 -32.61 -2.56
N GLU A 481 -1.56 -33.45 -3.43
CA GLU A 481 -2.30 -34.26 -4.39
C GLU A 481 -3.10 -35.36 -3.70
N ALA A 482 -2.52 -36.00 -2.67
CA ALA A 482 -3.23 -37.02 -1.90
C ALA A 482 -4.38 -36.42 -1.09
N VAL A 483 -4.17 -35.25 -0.48
CA VAL A 483 -5.21 -34.52 0.25
C VAL A 483 -6.34 -34.10 -0.68
N ALA A 484 -6.02 -33.53 -1.85
CA ALA A 484 -7.03 -33.14 -2.84
C ALA A 484 -7.87 -34.33 -3.34
N ARG A 485 -7.23 -35.50 -3.57
CA ARG A 485 -7.96 -36.74 -3.90
C ARG A 485 -8.87 -37.19 -2.76
N ALA A 486 -8.39 -37.13 -1.52
CA ALA A 486 -9.20 -37.49 -0.36
C ALA A 486 -10.40 -36.55 -0.17
N GLU A 487 -10.22 -35.24 -0.38
CA GLU A 487 -11.29 -34.25 -0.35
C GLU A 487 -12.36 -34.53 -1.42
N ASP A 488 -11.97 -34.81 -2.66
CA ASP A 488 -12.90 -35.19 -3.74
C ASP A 488 -13.68 -36.47 -3.38
N LEU A 489 -13.01 -37.50 -2.88
CA LEU A 489 -13.66 -38.73 -2.44
C LEU A 489 -14.66 -38.49 -1.30
N LEU A 490 -14.31 -37.67 -0.31
CA LEU A 490 -15.20 -37.31 0.79
C LEU A 490 -16.40 -36.48 0.33
N GLN A 491 -16.21 -35.57 -0.63
CA GLN A 491 -17.32 -34.80 -1.22
C GLN A 491 -18.28 -35.72 -1.99
N ARG A 492 -17.76 -36.65 -2.78
CA ARG A 492 -18.58 -37.67 -3.48
C ARG A 492 -19.32 -38.56 -2.49
N ALA A 493 -18.65 -39.00 -1.42
CA ALA A 493 -19.29 -39.79 -0.38
C ALA A 493 -20.41 -39.00 0.34
N ALA A 494 -20.19 -37.70 0.60
CA ALA A 494 -21.18 -36.83 1.21
C ALA A 494 -22.40 -36.57 0.30
N ALA A 495 -22.23 -36.64 -1.03
CA ALA A 495 -23.34 -36.55 -1.98
C ALA A 495 -24.29 -37.76 -1.91
N GLU A 496 -23.80 -38.93 -1.48
CA GLU A 496 -24.57 -40.17 -1.37
C GLU A 496 -24.57 -40.72 0.08
N PRO A 497 -25.16 -39.99 1.05
CA PRO A 497 -25.04 -40.31 2.47
C PRO A 497 -25.65 -41.67 2.82
N ALA A 498 -26.68 -42.12 2.11
CA ALA A 498 -27.32 -43.41 2.37
C ALA A 498 -26.40 -44.60 2.03
N LEU A 499 -25.58 -44.50 0.99
CA LEU A 499 -24.59 -45.54 0.66
C LEU A 499 -23.40 -45.47 1.63
N PHE A 500 -22.93 -44.26 1.94
CA PHE A 500 -21.81 -44.07 2.87
C PHE A 500 -22.11 -44.55 4.29
N LEU A 501 -23.31 -44.24 4.81
CA LEU A 501 -23.79 -44.67 6.12
C LEU A 501 -24.37 -46.09 6.11
N ARG A 502 -24.33 -46.79 4.96
CA ARG A 502 -24.83 -48.17 4.79
C ARG A 502 -26.31 -48.32 5.16
N SER A 503 -27.11 -47.28 4.92
CA SER A 503 -28.55 -47.23 5.17
C SER A 503 -29.40 -47.28 3.89
N SER A 504 -28.77 -47.42 2.72
CA SER A 504 -29.46 -47.54 1.43
C SER A 504 -30.13 -48.91 1.28
N GLU A 505 -31.31 -48.94 0.65
CA GLU A 505 -32.01 -50.18 0.26
C GLU A 505 -31.35 -50.92 -0.92
N SER A 506 -30.25 -50.37 -1.45
CA SER A 506 -29.49 -51.00 -2.52
C SER A 506 -29.06 -52.42 -2.15
N PRO A 507 -29.22 -53.42 -3.04
CA PRO A 507 -28.66 -54.76 -2.85
C PRO A 507 -27.13 -54.78 -2.70
N TRP A 508 -26.45 -53.70 -3.10
CA TRP A 508 -25.01 -53.52 -2.92
C TRP A 508 -24.63 -53.00 -1.52
N THR A 509 -25.60 -52.55 -0.73
CA THR A 509 -25.36 -52.11 0.64
C THR A 509 -24.85 -53.29 1.46
N ASN A 510 -23.72 -53.11 2.15
CA ASN A 510 -23.00 -54.15 2.89
C ASN A 510 -22.35 -55.25 2.05
N ALA A 511 -22.25 -55.10 0.73
CA ALA A 511 -21.41 -55.97 -0.09
C ALA A 511 -19.95 -55.90 0.39
N ALA A 512 -19.33 -57.05 0.60
CA ALA A 512 -17.94 -57.16 1.05
C ALA A 512 -16.97 -57.01 -0.12
N LEU A 513 -16.87 -55.79 -0.66
CA LEU A 513 -15.97 -55.45 -1.76
C LEU A 513 -14.76 -54.69 -1.17
N ALA A 514 -13.60 -55.35 -1.16
CA ALA A 514 -12.42 -54.88 -0.44
C ALA A 514 -11.67 -53.75 -1.18
N ASP A 515 -11.72 -53.77 -2.51
CA ASP A 515 -10.99 -52.85 -3.37
C ASP A 515 -11.74 -52.59 -4.69
N ALA A 516 -11.21 -51.67 -5.48
CA ALA A 516 -11.83 -51.25 -6.75
C ALA A 516 -11.88 -52.39 -7.78
N ASP A 517 -10.95 -53.34 -7.73
CA ASP A 517 -10.94 -54.46 -8.66
C ASP A 517 -12.01 -55.48 -8.29
N SER A 518 -12.21 -55.75 -7.00
CA SER A 518 -13.34 -56.54 -6.48
C SER A 518 -14.68 -55.93 -6.92
N VAL A 519 -14.81 -54.60 -6.90
CA VAL A 519 -16.02 -53.91 -7.38
C VAL A 519 -16.20 -54.13 -8.88
N ARG A 520 -15.13 -53.97 -9.66
CA ARG A 520 -15.16 -54.15 -11.12
C ARG A 520 -15.57 -55.57 -11.50
N GLU A 521 -14.94 -56.57 -10.90
CA GLU A 521 -15.24 -57.98 -11.12
C GLU A 521 -16.69 -58.32 -10.75
N ALA A 522 -17.20 -57.79 -9.62
CA ALA A 522 -18.58 -58.01 -9.22
C ALA A 522 -19.58 -57.41 -10.22
N VAL A 523 -19.30 -56.19 -10.71
CA VAL A 523 -20.14 -55.53 -11.72
C VAL A 523 -20.10 -56.30 -13.04
N GLU A 524 -18.92 -56.71 -13.50
CA GLU A 524 -18.75 -57.52 -14.72
C GLU A 524 -19.47 -58.87 -14.61
N LEU A 525 -19.40 -59.53 -13.45
CA LEU A 525 -20.09 -60.79 -13.20
C LEU A 525 -21.61 -60.62 -13.22
N VAL A 526 -22.14 -59.58 -12.57
CA VAL A 526 -23.58 -59.30 -12.57
C VAL A 526 -24.07 -58.98 -13.99
N ASP A 527 -23.31 -58.19 -14.75
CA ASP A 527 -23.65 -57.88 -16.14
C ASP A 527 -23.60 -59.14 -17.02
N ALA A 528 -22.59 -59.99 -16.86
CA ALA A 528 -22.47 -61.25 -17.57
C ALA A 528 -23.60 -62.25 -17.20
N LEU A 529 -23.97 -62.32 -15.92
CA LEU A 529 -25.08 -63.12 -15.43
C LEU A 529 -26.40 -62.66 -16.08
N GLN A 530 -26.69 -61.36 -16.02
CA GLN A 530 -27.93 -60.79 -16.53
C GLN A 530 -28.05 -60.90 -18.05
N ARG A 531 -26.99 -60.56 -18.80
CA ARG A 531 -27.06 -60.43 -20.26
C ARG A 531 -26.79 -61.73 -21.02
N ARG A 532 -25.99 -62.64 -20.45
CA ARG A 532 -25.50 -63.82 -21.19
C ARG A 532 -25.82 -65.14 -20.47
N LEU A 533 -25.26 -65.35 -19.27
CA LEU A 533 -25.26 -66.66 -18.63
C LEU A 533 -26.67 -67.11 -18.24
N TRP A 534 -27.49 -66.21 -17.67
CA TRP A 534 -28.85 -66.56 -17.26
C TRP A 534 -29.77 -66.82 -18.46
N PRO A 535 -29.86 -65.94 -19.49
CA PRO A 535 -30.64 -66.25 -20.69
C PRO A 535 -30.19 -67.54 -21.39
N GLU A 536 -28.89 -67.80 -21.46
CA GLU A 536 -28.33 -69.00 -22.09
C GLU A 536 -28.69 -70.27 -21.31
N LEU A 537 -28.59 -70.24 -19.97
CA LEU A 537 -29.05 -71.33 -19.11
C LEU A 537 -30.53 -71.61 -19.34
N LEU A 538 -31.38 -70.58 -19.30
CA LEU A 538 -32.82 -70.71 -19.54
C LEU A 538 -33.13 -71.32 -20.92
N ALA A 539 -32.44 -70.88 -21.98
CA ALA A 539 -32.63 -71.40 -23.33
C ALA A 539 -32.19 -72.87 -23.46
N ARG A 540 -31.01 -73.22 -22.95
CA ARG A 540 -30.46 -74.58 -23.04
C ARG A 540 -31.28 -75.59 -22.24
N THR A 541 -31.68 -75.21 -21.02
CA THR A 541 -32.54 -76.03 -20.17
C THR A 541 -33.95 -76.18 -20.73
N ALA A 542 -34.52 -75.12 -21.32
CA ALA A 542 -35.82 -75.21 -22.00
C ALA A 542 -35.76 -76.16 -23.21
N HIS A 543 -34.69 -76.09 -24.00
CA HIS A 543 -34.46 -77.02 -25.12
C HIS A 543 -34.31 -78.47 -24.63
N CYS A 544 -33.50 -78.69 -23.58
CA CYS A 544 -33.29 -80.01 -22.99
C CYS A 544 -34.59 -80.58 -22.38
N ALA A 545 -35.33 -79.76 -21.62
CA ALA A 545 -36.60 -80.15 -21.03
C ALA A 545 -37.64 -80.51 -22.11
N ALA A 546 -37.73 -79.72 -23.20
CA ALA A 546 -38.64 -80.01 -24.31
C ALA A 546 -38.27 -81.32 -25.04
N GLY A 547 -36.97 -81.58 -25.26
CA GLY A 547 -36.51 -82.81 -25.91
C GLY A 547 -36.74 -84.08 -25.07
N LEU A 548 -36.84 -83.93 -23.75
CA LEU A 548 -36.97 -85.03 -22.79
C LEU A 548 -38.38 -85.15 -22.18
N GLY A 549 -39.31 -84.27 -22.54
CA GLY A 549 -40.68 -84.24 -22.01
C GLY A 549 -40.77 -83.84 -20.52
N LEU A 550 -39.83 -83.02 -20.05
CA LEU A 550 -39.77 -82.56 -18.65
C LEU A 550 -40.40 -81.18 -18.46
N ARG A 551 -40.94 -80.89 -17.28
CA ARG A 551 -41.41 -79.55 -16.92
C ARG A 551 -40.23 -78.59 -16.72
N ARG A 552 -40.36 -77.37 -17.26
CA ARG A 552 -39.36 -76.31 -17.05
C ARG A 552 -39.34 -75.85 -15.59
N PRO A 553 -38.15 -75.75 -14.94
CA PRO A 553 -38.06 -75.20 -13.60
C PRO A 553 -38.39 -73.70 -13.54
N GLU A 554 -39.13 -73.31 -12.51
CA GLU A 554 -39.49 -71.91 -12.23
C GLU A 554 -38.63 -71.29 -11.10
N THR A 555 -37.88 -72.13 -10.36
CA THR A 555 -37.03 -71.71 -9.24
C THR A 555 -35.59 -72.17 -9.44
N LEU A 556 -34.63 -71.47 -8.83
CA LEU A 556 -33.20 -71.83 -8.90
C LEU A 556 -32.95 -73.25 -8.35
N ALA A 557 -33.58 -73.60 -7.23
CA ALA A 557 -33.50 -74.95 -6.67
C ALA A 557 -34.02 -76.01 -7.66
N GLY A 558 -35.05 -75.69 -8.44
CA GLY A 558 -35.52 -76.58 -9.50
C GLY A 558 -34.53 -76.71 -10.67
N TYR A 559 -33.78 -75.65 -11.01
CA TYR A 559 -32.70 -75.74 -11.99
C TYR A 559 -31.55 -76.62 -11.48
N GLU A 560 -31.16 -76.49 -10.20
CA GLU A 560 -30.14 -77.35 -9.59
C GLU A 560 -30.58 -78.82 -9.58
N GLU A 561 -31.83 -79.11 -9.22
CA GLU A 561 -32.36 -80.47 -9.20
C GLU A 561 -32.39 -81.09 -10.60
N LEU A 562 -32.83 -80.33 -11.62
CA LEU A 562 -32.82 -80.77 -13.01
C LEU A 562 -31.39 -81.02 -13.52
N LEU A 563 -30.46 -80.09 -13.30
CA LEU A 563 -29.08 -80.23 -13.75
C LEU A 563 -28.37 -81.39 -13.03
N GLY A 564 -28.60 -81.55 -11.73
CA GLY A 564 -28.09 -82.69 -10.96
C GLY A 564 -28.65 -84.03 -11.45
N ALA A 565 -29.94 -84.08 -11.78
CA ALA A 565 -30.55 -85.26 -12.38
C ALA A 565 -29.94 -85.58 -13.77
N LEU A 566 -29.71 -84.58 -14.61
CA LEU A 566 -29.06 -84.75 -15.91
C LEU A 566 -27.59 -85.20 -15.78
N ASP A 567 -26.84 -84.66 -14.84
CA ASP A 567 -25.45 -85.06 -14.58
C ASP A 567 -25.37 -86.51 -14.07
N GLU A 568 -26.22 -86.89 -13.11
CA GLU A 568 -26.26 -88.25 -12.59
C GLU A 568 -26.75 -89.25 -13.65
N ALA A 569 -27.71 -88.85 -14.51
CA ALA A 569 -28.13 -89.64 -15.67
C ALA A 569 -26.96 -89.88 -16.63
N ASN A 570 -26.23 -88.83 -16.99
CA ASN A 570 -25.06 -88.92 -17.87
C ASN A 570 -23.95 -89.78 -17.26
N ARG A 571 -23.70 -89.64 -15.95
CA ARG A 571 -22.73 -90.47 -15.22
C ARG A 571 -23.12 -91.95 -15.27
N LEU A 572 -24.39 -92.26 -14.99
CA LEU A 572 -24.88 -93.65 -14.99
C LEU A 572 -24.87 -94.25 -16.41
N ALA A 573 -25.27 -93.47 -17.43
CA ALA A 573 -25.20 -93.88 -18.83
C ALA A 573 -23.75 -94.14 -19.27
N ALA A 574 -22.80 -93.29 -18.86
CA ALA A 574 -21.38 -93.50 -19.16
C ALA A 574 -20.84 -94.80 -18.54
N LEU A 575 -21.32 -95.15 -17.35
CA LEU A 575 -20.90 -96.35 -16.61
C LEU A 575 -21.56 -97.63 -17.09
N TYR A 576 -22.85 -97.63 -17.45
CA TYR A 576 -23.61 -98.86 -17.71
C TYR A 576 -24.17 -98.97 -19.13
N GLY A 577 -24.07 -97.92 -19.94
CA GLY A 577 -24.70 -97.83 -21.25
C GLY A 577 -26.22 -97.62 -21.18
N ASP A 578 -26.83 -97.36 -22.33
CA ASP A 578 -28.24 -96.95 -22.42
C ASP A 578 -29.21 -98.08 -22.02
N GLU A 579 -28.82 -99.34 -22.23
CA GLU A 579 -29.62 -100.52 -21.90
C GLU A 579 -29.92 -100.65 -20.41
N PHE A 580 -29.10 -100.06 -19.54
CA PHE A 580 -29.27 -100.10 -18.09
C PHE A 580 -30.48 -99.32 -17.62
N LEU A 581 -30.81 -98.20 -18.26
CA LEU A 581 -31.93 -97.34 -17.87
C LEU A 581 -33.30 -97.94 -18.21
N GLY A 582 -33.36 -98.91 -19.13
CA GLY A 582 -34.58 -99.65 -19.49
C GLY A 582 -34.89 -100.86 -18.60
N LEU A 583 -34.04 -101.14 -17.60
CA LEU A 583 -34.26 -102.23 -16.66
C LEU A 583 -35.18 -101.81 -15.51
N ASP A 584 -35.80 -102.79 -14.83
CA ASP A 584 -36.52 -102.53 -13.58
C ASP A 584 -35.51 -102.25 -12.46
N LEU A 585 -35.06 -100.99 -12.39
CA LEU A 585 -34.03 -100.52 -11.47
C LEU A 585 -34.46 -100.68 -10.00
N GLN A 586 -35.76 -100.63 -9.71
CA GLN A 586 -36.26 -100.81 -8.34
C GLN A 586 -36.17 -102.27 -7.90
N ALA A 587 -36.54 -103.22 -8.77
CA ALA A 587 -36.38 -104.64 -8.51
C ALA A 587 -34.90 -105.02 -8.37
N LEU A 588 -34.03 -104.52 -9.26
CA LEU A 588 -32.59 -104.78 -9.21
C LEU A 588 -31.94 -104.17 -7.95
N ALA A 589 -32.36 -102.98 -7.52
CA ALA A 589 -31.89 -102.37 -6.28
C ALA A 589 -32.32 -103.18 -5.05
N ALA A 590 -33.56 -103.69 -5.03
CA ALA A 590 -34.06 -104.56 -3.96
C ALA A 590 -33.27 -105.87 -3.89
N ASP A 591 -32.99 -106.49 -5.04
CA ASP A 591 -32.23 -107.74 -5.15
C ASP A 591 -30.77 -107.58 -4.72
N LEU A 592 -30.14 -106.41 -4.96
CA LEU A 592 -28.75 -106.14 -4.56
C LEU A 592 -28.61 -105.53 -3.16
N ARG A 593 -29.70 -105.19 -2.48
CA ARG A 593 -29.72 -104.57 -1.14
C ARG A 593 -28.86 -105.30 -0.08
N PRO A 594 -28.77 -106.64 -0.05
CA PRO A 594 -27.89 -107.35 0.89
C PRO A 594 -26.40 -107.04 0.73
N ALA A 595 -25.97 -106.43 -0.38
CA ALA A 595 -24.57 -106.09 -0.65
C ALA A 595 -24.01 -104.96 0.25
N ARG A 596 -24.86 -104.31 1.07
CA ARG A 596 -24.46 -103.20 1.94
C ARG A 596 -23.80 -103.64 3.25
N GLY A 597 -24.16 -104.82 3.75
CA GLY A 597 -23.59 -105.41 4.95
C GLY A 597 -22.66 -106.56 4.60
N MET A 598 -21.51 -106.65 5.27
CA MET A 598 -20.52 -107.70 4.99
C MET A 598 -21.11 -109.11 5.23
N LEU A 599 -21.86 -109.28 6.32
CA LEU A 599 -22.53 -110.53 6.69
C LEU A 599 -23.71 -110.86 5.74
N SER A 600 -24.55 -109.87 5.43
CA SER A 600 -25.70 -110.05 4.52
C SER A 600 -25.25 -110.34 3.08
N TRP A 601 -24.13 -109.76 2.63
CA TRP A 601 -23.53 -110.03 1.33
C TRP A 601 -23.00 -111.46 1.26
N ALA A 602 -22.27 -111.89 2.29
CA ALA A 602 -21.71 -113.25 2.35
C ALA A 602 -22.83 -114.29 2.32
N TRP A 603 -23.89 -114.07 3.10
CA TRP A 603 -25.05 -114.94 3.14
C TRP A 603 -25.79 -114.96 1.80
N ALA A 604 -26.14 -113.79 1.25
CA ALA A 604 -26.87 -113.69 -0.03
C ALA A 604 -26.07 -114.20 -1.24
N SER A 605 -24.73 -114.14 -1.19
CA SER A 605 -23.87 -114.73 -2.22
C SER A 605 -23.93 -116.27 -2.25
N LEU A 606 -24.20 -116.90 -1.10
CA LEU A 606 -24.26 -118.36 -0.97
C LEU A 606 -25.66 -118.93 -1.25
N THR A 607 -26.72 -118.21 -0.90
CA THR A 607 -28.10 -118.76 -0.92
C THR A 607 -29.07 -118.01 -1.84
N GLY A 608 -28.80 -116.74 -2.16
CA GLY A 608 -29.67 -115.89 -2.96
C GLY A 608 -29.44 -116.07 -4.46
N ALA A 609 -30.29 -116.84 -5.13
CA ALA A 609 -30.22 -117.01 -6.58
C ALA A 609 -30.37 -115.66 -7.32
N ARG A 610 -31.39 -114.86 -6.96
CA ARG A 610 -31.65 -113.53 -7.55
C ARG A 610 -30.50 -112.54 -7.30
N PHE A 611 -29.94 -112.51 -6.09
CA PHE A 611 -28.77 -111.67 -5.76
C PHE A 611 -27.57 -111.96 -6.67
N ARG A 612 -27.24 -113.24 -6.89
CA ARG A 612 -26.13 -113.64 -7.76
C ARG A 612 -26.36 -113.30 -9.23
N GLU A 613 -27.58 -113.48 -9.70
CA GLU A 613 -27.98 -113.17 -11.07
C GLU A 613 -27.91 -111.67 -11.35
N THR A 614 -28.53 -110.85 -10.49
CA THR A 614 -28.48 -109.38 -10.53
C THR A 614 -27.05 -108.87 -10.47
N ARG A 615 -26.21 -109.41 -9.56
CA ARG A 615 -24.78 -109.08 -9.46
C ARG A 615 -24.01 -109.41 -10.74
N ARG A 616 -24.27 -110.56 -11.36
CA ARG A 616 -23.60 -110.98 -12.61
C ARG A 616 -24.03 -110.09 -13.77
N ARG A 617 -25.33 -109.79 -13.87
CA ARG A 617 -25.91 -108.94 -14.91
C ARG A 617 -25.36 -107.51 -14.85
N LEU A 618 -25.34 -106.89 -13.67
CA LEU A 618 -24.76 -105.55 -13.50
C LEU A 618 -23.27 -105.49 -13.79
N ARG A 619 -22.51 -106.50 -13.37
CA ARG A 619 -21.07 -106.57 -13.64
C ARG A 619 -20.77 -106.78 -15.13
N GLY A 620 -21.70 -107.38 -15.88
CA GLY A 620 -21.61 -107.49 -17.33
C GLY A 620 -21.91 -106.19 -18.07
N LEU A 621 -22.84 -105.37 -17.55
CA LEU A 621 -23.24 -104.09 -18.14
C LEU A 621 -22.30 -102.94 -17.75
N ARG A 622 -21.74 -102.96 -16.54
CA ARG A 622 -20.90 -101.88 -16.03
C ARG A 622 -19.52 -101.86 -16.68
N ARG A 623 -19.14 -100.72 -17.23
CA ARG A 623 -17.78 -100.39 -17.66
C ARG A 623 -16.90 -100.14 -16.44
N GLY A 624 -15.82 -100.90 -16.36
CA GLY A 624 -14.86 -100.82 -15.25
C GLY A 624 -15.32 -101.55 -13.98
N TRP A 625 -14.36 -101.85 -13.11
CA TRP A 625 -14.60 -102.64 -11.91
C TRP A 625 -15.29 -101.83 -10.80
N ALA A 626 -16.25 -102.44 -10.11
CA ALA A 626 -16.84 -101.93 -8.87
C ALA A 626 -17.20 -103.05 -7.90
N SER A 627 -17.18 -102.73 -6.61
CA SER A 627 -17.66 -103.63 -5.56
C SER A 627 -19.18 -103.77 -5.62
N SER A 628 -19.72 -104.88 -5.09
CA SER A 628 -21.17 -105.08 -5.00
C SER A 628 -21.87 -104.00 -4.18
N ALA A 629 -21.23 -103.48 -3.13
CA ALA A 629 -21.75 -102.38 -2.34
C ALA A 629 -21.85 -101.08 -3.15
N ARG A 630 -20.85 -100.80 -4.00
CA ARG A 630 -20.83 -99.63 -4.89
C ARG A 630 -21.89 -99.74 -5.99
N MET A 631 -22.03 -100.92 -6.62
CA MET A 631 -23.10 -101.15 -7.60
C MET A 631 -24.50 -101.06 -6.97
N ALA A 632 -24.67 -101.47 -5.71
CA ALA A 632 -25.92 -101.27 -4.98
C ALA A 632 -26.23 -99.78 -4.74
N ALA A 633 -25.22 -98.98 -4.40
CA ALA A 633 -25.38 -97.54 -4.25
C ALA A 633 -25.70 -96.84 -5.58
N GLU A 634 -25.04 -97.24 -6.67
CA GLU A 634 -25.30 -96.74 -8.04
C GLU A 634 -26.71 -97.12 -8.52
N LEU A 635 -27.20 -98.32 -8.22
CA LEU A 635 -28.58 -98.73 -8.50
C LEU A 635 -29.62 -97.93 -7.73
N GLU A 636 -29.36 -97.64 -6.46
CA GLU A 636 -30.27 -96.79 -5.68
C GLU A 636 -30.25 -95.34 -6.15
N ALA A 637 -29.10 -94.84 -6.61
CA ALA A 637 -29.02 -93.55 -7.26
C ALA A 637 -29.84 -93.54 -8.56
N ALA A 638 -29.73 -94.59 -9.38
CA ALA A 638 -30.52 -94.76 -10.59
C ALA A 638 -32.04 -94.87 -10.30
N ALA A 639 -32.42 -95.60 -9.24
CA ALA A 639 -33.82 -95.71 -8.81
C ALA A 639 -34.38 -94.40 -8.26
N ARG A 640 -33.58 -93.63 -7.50
CA ARG A 640 -33.94 -92.26 -7.08
C ARG A 640 -34.05 -91.33 -8.28
N LEU A 641 -33.10 -91.38 -9.20
CA LEU A 641 -33.11 -90.60 -10.43
C LEU A 641 -34.37 -90.88 -11.25
N ALA A 642 -34.78 -92.15 -11.41
CA ALA A 642 -36.03 -92.51 -12.08
C ALA A 642 -37.26 -91.94 -11.37
N ALA A 643 -37.28 -91.93 -10.04
CA ALA A 643 -38.35 -91.31 -9.25
C ALA A 643 -38.38 -89.77 -9.41
N THR A 644 -37.21 -89.12 -9.38
CA THR A 644 -37.06 -87.68 -9.61
C THR A 644 -37.48 -87.32 -11.05
N TRP A 645 -37.09 -88.09 -12.04
CA TRP A 645 -37.51 -87.94 -13.44
C TRP A 645 -39.03 -88.11 -13.60
N ALA A 646 -39.64 -89.09 -12.93
CA ALA A 646 -41.09 -89.27 -12.95
C ALA A 646 -41.84 -88.12 -12.25
N ALA A 647 -41.24 -87.52 -11.21
CA ALA A 647 -41.79 -86.34 -10.54
C ALA A 647 -41.67 -85.08 -11.43
N LEU A 648 -40.57 -84.95 -12.17
CA LEU A 648 -40.33 -83.85 -13.12
C LEU A 648 -41.13 -83.98 -14.44
N GLY A 649 -41.52 -85.20 -14.81
CA GLY A 649 -42.26 -85.53 -16.04
C GLY A 649 -43.79 -85.59 -15.92
N LYS A 650 -44.37 -85.44 -14.71
CA LYS A 650 -45.83 -85.29 -14.56
C LYS A 650 -46.25 -83.84 -14.85
N GLY A 651 -46.35 -83.55 -16.14
CA GLY A 651 -47.00 -82.37 -16.73
C GLY A 651 -47.66 -82.76 -18.02
#